data_AF-A0A9P0APW3-F1
#
_entry.id   AF-A0A9P0APW3-F1
#
_cell.length_a   1.000
_cell.length_b   1.000
_cell.length_c   1.000
_cell.angle_alpha   90.00
_cell.angle_beta   90.00
_cell.angle_gamma   90.00
#
_symmetry.space_group_name_H-M   'P 1'
#
loop_
_entity.id
_entity.type
_entity.pdbx_description
1 polymer ?
#
loop_
_entity_poly.entity_id
_entity_poly.type
_entity_poly.pdbx_seq_one_letter_code
_entity_poly.pdbx_strand_id
1 'polypeptide(L)'
;MLNNFFSCTEEIKIPCLLEKILTNNFDVNTDTNTSWVKIGGHTFQKNVCIEEIDVLVRLMKREWYQLQNIPLYDSLAVHTDLLNSRDIINLVFELTISSILECKSECLKEQYISSAIEQLNLFLPSVIPLVLLDREFILKISTCINNAQSSTNLYFHTFLDVNCFFLLADVCFKSNDIIKKRLKCIMSDLILISEKSYSRQKNDKRSVFICNCVKKLWLVMQLVSEKNNNKLFWEVFNEVLDNENTVFVLWLLKEISFLHTFDLNGKNIGKSCERVKPNYTLLENKLKIILADADSEIMLETFSNIHPLICDLWINSAKIEVYQIIWDYFSKRLNVTNKTNYALCNATDLINSVDTVMWCPKDCKEDFEYFVGMLVKHLREYPRHWGKMKGRIYSQLGPNKVKDLRDVGIKHVIILFLCLSSVNFDELSKKMILFLDSLPLEKKNSPMFWNIYTAIIIGHVKEGRNIEKVSTCMVNMLQEASNNQKSFHFIKSFIENLLTIINASVSLQLNQWQLIDQWLFKYLTQCYHKDLEFTMGILYNLLEKVESPDLWSLYEHAFKNHVYPLLKQIGGSVNAPGIIGKIAAKISLLIPSMTQEAFCYFNSEHVNVKISSQFLSVILEMYPDNFMLTPQQEILIIQAWVKICLLTNESSDLTRSVIKLDSFPKHTVSFVEYSRDPLLSFIENVGSNKENSLNTMKLLDSCFGPISKWLSQYLSQPENELMVVRIYFVMSQAFLHCGNLLYYRNKSTCPLTQLVSVLLLPSDFLVGKALNPFVLNGIKKSWNVYFEAIVKLNTVPDSFLERTLRDLLTKFMPYFTTGDSPMLKCIENETTANSILEKFAVAYFKHPIKESDANILKALKIINNFVECSTSEYLFKLLVDKTVYGLFEVVIFNSQRNAAIGVVKAITCSPLYQSTNQYFKQSIIAITEKHMAFNTIPYFQLMNILAKFIPSDLKELIVNIKVHLGNVERMRGVGFDKILRQHMEKLEKSLEDV
;
A
#
# COMPACT_ATOMS: atom_id res chain seq x y z
N MET A 1 -35.94 58.34 -28.01
CA MET A 1 -36.04 57.02 -27.35
C MET A 1 -35.92 57.26 -25.86
N LEU A 2 -37.04 57.11 -25.14
CA LEU A 2 -37.08 57.24 -23.68
C LEU A 2 -36.37 56.00 -23.09
N ASN A 3 -35.26 56.21 -22.40
CA ASN A 3 -34.61 55.14 -21.64
C ASN A 3 -35.43 54.91 -20.38
N ASN A 4 -36.32 53.90 -20.38
CA ASN A 4 -37.04 53.49 -19.19
C ASN A 4 -36.06 53.20 -18.05
N PHE A 5 -36.24 53.87 -16.89
CA PHE A 5 -35.35 53.82 -15.73
C PHE A 5 -35.07 52.37 -15.28
N PHE A 6 -36.11 51.53 -15.31
CA PHE A 6 -36.03 50.10 -15.03
C PHE A 6 -36.48 49.24 -16.22
N SER A 7 -35.53 48.84 -17.07
CA SER A 7 -35.64 47.71 -17.99
C SER A 7 -34.95 46.46 -17.41
N CYS A 8 -35.57 45.29 -17.56
CA CYS A 8 -35.01 43.96 -17.24
C CYS A 8 -33.94 43.52 -18.26
N THR A 9 -33.02 44.41 -18.63
CA THR A 9 -31.87 44.09 -19.49
C THR A 9 -30.73 43.49 -18.65
N GLU A 10 -29.83 42.75 -19.30
CA GLU A 10 -28.68 42.11 -18.63
C GLU A 10 -27.65 43.13 -18.09
N GLU A 11 -27.50 44.29 -18.74
CA GLU A 11 -26.59 45.34 -18.27
C GLU A 11 -27.25 46.30 -17.27
N ILE A 12 -26.56 46.51 -16.14
CA ILE A 12 -26.87 47.56 -15.17
C ILE A 12 -26.28 48.88 -15.67
N LYS A 13 -27.10 49.69 -16.32
CA LYS A 13 -26.76 51.10 -16.63
C LYS A 13 -27.41 52.00 -15.59
N ILE A 14 -26.62 52.90 -15.00
CA ILE A 14 -27.15 53.92 -14.12
C ILE A 14 -27.92 54.95 -14.96
N PRO A 15 -29.13 55.34 -14.54
CA PRO A 15 -29.89 56.37 -15.25
C PRO A 15 -29.14 57.71 -15.30
N CYS A 16 -29.15 58.38 -16.46
CA CYS A 16 -28.46 59.65 -16.69
C CYS A 16 -28.85 60.73 -15.66
N LEU A 17 -30.12 60.72 -15.20
CA LEU A 17 -30.59 61.63 -14.15
C LEU A 17 -29.90 61.38 -12.80
N LEU A 18 -29.65 60.12 -12.43
CA LEU A 18 -28.91 59.78 -11.21
C LEU A 18 -27.44 60.20 -11.34
N GLU A 19 -26.82 59.99 -12.50
CA GLU A 19 -25.43 60.42 -12.76
C GLU A 19 -25.24 61.94 -12.60
N LYS A 20 -26.17 62.74 -13.16
CA LYS A 20 -26.23 64.20 -12.98
C LYS A 20 -26.37 64.58 -11.50
N ILE A 21 -27.23 63.88 -10.77
CA ILE A 21 -27.41 64.12 -9.33
C ILE A 21 -26.14 63.75 -8.57
N LEU A 22 -25.50 62.62 -8.82
CA LEU A 22 -24.34 62.16 -8.05
C LEU A 22 -23.09 63.01 -8.29
N THR A 23 -22.86 63.45 -9.53
CA THR A 23 -21.62 64.17 -9.93
C THR A 23 -21.68 65.68 -9.68
N ASN A 24 -22.85 66.26 -9.41
CA ASN A 24 -23.08 67.72 -9.37
C ASN A 24 -22.58 68.46 -10.64
N ASN A 25 -22.32 67.74 -11.74
CA ASN A 25 -21.90 68.34 -13.00
C ASN A 25 -23.12 68.89 -13.73
N PHE A 26 -23.38 70.19 -13.53
CA PHE A 26 -24.43 70.93 -14.23
C PHE A 26 -23.89 71.73 -15.43
N ASP A 27 -22.64 71.50 -15.82
CA ASP A 27 -21.99 72.21 -16.93
C ASP A 27 -22.41 71.70 -18.31
N VAL A 28 -23.42 72.40 -18.85
CA VAL A 28 -23.43 73.06 -20.17
C VAL A 28 -22.68 72.35 -21.30
N ASN A 29 -23.41 71.58 -22.11
CA ASN A 29 -23.34 71.80 -23.55
C ASN A 29 -24.40 72.85 -23.89
N THR A 30 -23.91 74.00 -24.34
CA THR A 30 -24.68 75.07 -24.95
C THR A 30 -25.42 74.52 -26.16
N ASP A 31 -26.69 74.16 -25.98
CA ASP A 31 -27.68 74.44 -27.01
C ASP A 31 -28.92 74.99 -26.32
N THR A 32 -29.10 76.29 -26.50
CA THR A 32 -30.31 77.06 -26.25
C THR A 32 -31.44 76.56 -27.14
N ASN A 33 -31.89 75.31 -26.96
CA ASN A 33 -33.10 74.82 -27.60
C ASN A 33 -34.21 74.73 -26.56
N THR A 34 -35.13 75.67 -26.69
CA THR A 34 -36.54 75.61 -26.30
C THR A 34 -37.16 74.30 -26.80
N SER A 35 -36.88 73.20 -26.10
CA SER A 35 -37.44 71.90 -26.43
C SER A 35 -38.85 71.80 -25.86
N TRP A 36 -39.82 71.58 -26.75
CA TRP A 36 -41.20 71.28 -26.38
C TRP A 36 -41.33 69.78 -26.17
N VAL A 37 -42.00 69.37 -25.09
CA VAL A 37 -42.23 67.97 -24.73
C VAL A 37 -43.73 67.73 -24.70
N LYS A 38 -44.17 66.66 -25.37
CA LYS A 38 -45.59 66.24 -25.36
C LYS A 38 -45.82 65.27 -24.22
N ILE A 39 -46.74 65.59 -23.32
CA ILE A 39 -47.15 64.75 -22.19
C ILE A 39 -48.66 64.49 -22.34
N GLY A 40 -49.01 63.24 -22.66
CA GLY A 40 -50.37 62.87 -23.04
C GLY A 40 -50.85 63.68 -24.26
N GLY A 41 -51.92 64.47 -24.07
CA GLY A 41 -52.50 65.33 -25.11
C GLY A 41 -51.91 66.73 -25.21
N HIS A 42 -51.04 67.15 -24.28
CA HIS A 42 -50.60 68.55 -24.13
C HIS A 42 -49.10 68.71 -24.44
N THR A 43 -48.70 69.89 -24.90
CA THR A 43 -47.30 70.25 -25.21
C THR A 43 -46.79 71.31 -24.24
N PHE A 44 -45.71 71.01 -23.53
CA PHE A 44 -45.10 71.88 -22.52
C PHE A 44 -43.69 72.28 -22.92
N GLN A 45 -43.24 73.45 -22.46
CA GLN A 45 -41.85 73.86 -22.61
C GLN A 45 -41.01 73.24 -21.49
N LYS A 46 -39.94 72.52 -21.83
CA LYS A 46 -39.16 71.68 -20.91
C LYS A 46 -38.72 72.40 -19.61
N ASN A 47 -38.33 73.66 -19.70
CA ASN A 47 -37.75 74.41 -18.57
C ASN A 47 -38.77 75.16 -17.70
N VAL A 48 -40.03 75.24 -18.15
CA VAL A 48 -41.11 76.02 -17.50
C VAL A 48 -42.27 75.11 -17.08
N CYS A 49 -42.26 73.84 -17.52
CA CYS A 49 -43.27 72.84 -17.24
C CYS A 49 -43.57 72.67 -15.74
N ILE A 50 -42.60 72.96 -14.87
CA ILE A 50 -42.74 72.91 -13.40
C ILE A 50 -43.72 73.95 -12.84
N GLU A 51 -44.02 75.04 -13.57
CA GLU A 51 -45.01 76.04 -13.15
C GLU A 51 -46.45 75.50 -13.21
N GLU A 52 -46.69 74.45 -14.01
CA GLU A 52 -47.97 73.75 -14.12
C GLU A 52 -47.94 72.36 -13.44
N ILE A 53 -47.11 72.19 -12.41
CA ILE A 53 -46.91 70.90 -11.74
C ILE A 53 -48.19 70.32 -11.11
N ASP A 54 -49.16 71.15 -10.74
CA ASP A 54 -50.47 70.70 -10.25
C ASP A 54 -51.28 69.98 -11.35
N VAL A 55 -51.20 70.44 -12.60
CA VAL A 55 -51.86 69.81 -13.77
C VAL A 55 -51.17 68.48 -14.08
N LEU A 56 -49.83 68.47 -14.06
CA LEU A 56 -49.03 67.27 -14.33
C LEU A 56 -49.23 66.20 -13.26
N VAL A 57 -49.31 66.58 -11.98
CA VAL A 57 -49.56 65.63 -10.88
C VAL A 57 -51.00 65.09 -10.95
N ARG A 58 -52.00 65.89 -11.34
CA ARG A 58 -53.35 65.39 -11.59
C ARG A 58 -53.39 64.38 -12.73
N LEU A 59 -52.64 64.62 -13.80
CA LEU A 59 -52.46 63.66 -14.88
C LEU A 59 -51.80 62.36 -14.39
N MET A 60 -50.69 62.46 -13.65
CA MET A 60 -50.03 61.29 -13.04
C MET A 60 -50.97 60.48 -12.14
N LYS A 61 -51.78 61.14 -11.30
CA LYS A 61 -52.78 60.47 -10.45
C LYS A 61 -53.74 59.61 -11.26
N ARG A 62 -54.25 60.17 -12.37
CA ARG A 62 -55.17 59.47 -13.27
C ARG A 62 -54.51 58.23 -13.89
N GLU A 63 -53.30 58.39 -14.43
CA GLU A 63 -52.54 57.29 -15.06
C GLU A 63 -52.13 56.21 -14.05
N TRP A 64 -51.74 56.61 -12.83
CA TRP A 64 -51.41 55.67 -11.75
C TRP A 64 -52.64 54.85 -11.31
N TYR A 65 -53.80 55.49 -11.19
CA TYR A 65 -55.04 54.80 -10.84
C TYR A 65 -55.39 53.70 -11.86
N GLN A 66 -55.15 53.94 -13.15
CA GLN A 66 -55.32 52.92 -14.20
C GLN A 66 -54.33 51.76 -13.99
N LEU A 67 -53.04 52.07 -13.83
CA LEU A 67 -51.97 51.08 -13.59
C LEU A 67 -52.18 50.24 -12.33
N GLN A 68 -52.74 50.84 -11.28
CA GLN A 68 -52.97 50.19 -9.99
C GLN A 68 -54.22 49.30 -10.00
N ASN A 69 -55.32 49.75 -10.61
CA ASN A 69 -56.58 49.01 -10.57
C ASN A 69 -56.57 47.74 -11.42
N ILE A 70 -55.90 47.78 -12.56
CA ILE A 70 -55.89 46.65 -13.51
C ILE A 70 -55.34 45.35 -12.88
N PRO A 71 -54.17 45.36 -12.21
CA PRO A 71 -53.65 44.16 -11.56
C PRO A 71 -54.26 43.87 -10.18
N LEU A 72 -54.83 44.86 -9.48
CA LEU A 72 -55.47 44.63 -8.17
C LEU A 72 -56.91 44.10 -8.28
N TYR A 73 -57.62 44.42 -9.36
CA TYR A 73 -59.03 44.03 -9.58
C TYR A 73 -59.22 43.16 -10.83
N ASP A 74 -58.13 42.64 -11.42
CA ASP A 74 -58.12 41.77 -12.60
C ASP A 74 -58.96 42.30 -13.79
N SER A 75 -58.87 43.60 -14.09
CA SER A 75 -59.61 44.21 -15.21
C SER A 75 -58.89 44.05 -16.56
N LEU A 76 -59.65 43.95 -17.65
CA LEU A 76 -59.11 43.79 -19.00
C LEU A 76 -58.63 45.14 -19.55
N ALA A 77 -57.33 45.25 -19.84
CA ALA A 77 -56.74 46.41 -20.51
C ALA A 77 -55.67 45.98 -21.52
N VAL A 78 -55.47 46.79 -22.56
CA VAL A 78 -54.44 46.56 -23.57
C VAL A 78 -53.08 46.93 -22.97
N HIS A 79 -52.10 46.02 -23.07
CA HIS A 79 -50.75 46.22 -22.51
C HIS A 79 -50.07 47.52 -22.99
N THR A 80 -50.34 47.96 -24.22
CA THR A 80 -49.83 49.21 -24.79
C THR A 80 -50.32 50.45 -24.05
N ASP A 81 -51.55 50.44 -23.54
CA ASP A 81 -52.12 51.59 -22.82
C ASP A 81 -51.45 51.75 -21.47
N LEU A 82 -51.19 50.63 -20.79
CA LEU A 82 -50.46 50.63 -19.52
C LEU A 82 -49.00 51.07 -19.69
N LEU A 83 -48.35 50.70 -20.80
CA LEU A 83 -47.01 51.20 -21.11
C LEU A 83 -47.02 52.72 -21.29
N ASN A 84 -48.01 53.26 -22.02
CA ASN A 84 -48.17 54.70 -22.17
C ASN A 84 -48.40 55.40 -20.82
N SER A 85 -49.22 54.83 -19.93
CA SER A 85 -49.42 55.37 -18.57
C SER A 85 -48.12 55.40 -17.76
N ARG A 86 -47.29 54.34 -17.83
CA ARG A 86 -45.98 54.29 -17.18
C ARG A 86 -45.02 55.36 -17.74
N ASP A 87 -44.97 55.50 -19.06
CA ASP A 87 -44.10 56.48 -19.74
C ASP A 87 -44.49 57.92 -19.36
N ILE A 88 -45.80 58.22 -19.27
CA ILE A 88 -46.29 59.53 -18.82
C ILE A 88 -45.84 59.82 -17.39
N ILE A 89 -46.00 58.86 -16.47
CA ILE A 89 -45.60 59.03 -15.05
C ILE A 89 -44.09 59.30 -14.94
N ASN A 90 -43.28 58.48 -15.61
CA ASN A 90 -41.83 58.61 -15.60
C ASN A 90 -41.37 59.95 -16.18
N LEU A 91 -41.99 60.38 -17.28
CA LEU A 91 -41.67 61.64 -17.95
C LEU A 91 -41.97 62.85 -17.06
N VAL A 92 -43.11 62.86 -16.34
CA VAL A 92 -43.44 63.97 -15.44
C VAL A 92 -42.43 64.07 -14.30
N PHE A 93 -42.04 62.95 -13.69
CA PHE A 93 -41.02 62.94 -12.65
C PHE A 93 -39.65 63.43 -13.16
N GLU A 94 -39.21 62.90 -14.32
CA GLU A 94 -37.93 63.28 -14.93
C GLU A 94 -37.87 64.78 -15.24
N LEU A 95 -38.94 65.35 -15.81
CA LEU A 95 -39.03 66.77 -16.12
C LEU A 95 -39.05 67.64 -14.85
N THR A 96 -39.78 67.21 -13.81
CA THR A 96 -39.83 67.92 -12.53
C THR A 96 -38.42 68.00 -11.92
N ILE A 97 -37.72 66.88 -11.81
CA ILE A 97 -36.38 66.82 -11.23
C ILE A 97 -35.38 67.59 -12.11
N SER A 98 -35.42 67.41 -13.43
CA SER A 98 -34.52 68.11 -14.36
C SER A 98 -34.71 69.63 -14.31
N SER A 99 -35.96 70.11 -14.23
CA SER A 99 -36.25 71.56 -14.12
C SER A 99 -35.68 72.17 -12.83
N ILE A 100 -35.73 71.43 -11.71
CA ILE A 100 -35.14 71.87 -10.44
C ILE A 100 -33.60 71.90 -10.52
N LEU A 101 -32.99 70.89 -11.14
CA LEU A 101 -31.54 70.79 -11.29
C LEU A 101 -30.98 71.85 -12.23
N GLU A 102 -31.67 72.12 -13.34
CA GLU A 102 -31.26 73.07 -14.40
C GLU A 102 -31.61 74.54 -14.06
N CYS A 103 -32.41 74.80 -13.01
CA CYS A 103 -32.73 76.15 -12.55
C CYS A 103 -31.51 76.87 -11.93
N LYS A 104 -31.08 77.95 -12.58
CA LYS A 104 -29.92 78.77 -12.19
C LYS A 104 -30.21 79.81 -11.11
N SER A 105 -31.48 80.21 -10.93
CA SER A 105 -31.88 81.21 -9.94
C SER A 105 -32.23 80.55 -8.61
N GLU A 106 -31.53 80.89 -7.53
CA GLU A 106 -31.77 80.30 -6.20
C GLU A 106 -33.20 80.58 -5.69
N CYS A 107 -33.72 81.80 -5.90
CA CYS A 107 -35.07 82.16 -5.45
C CYS A 107 -36.16 81.37 -6.19
N LEU A 108 -36.04 81.21 -7.51
CA LEU A 108 -36.99 80.40 -8.29
C LEU A 108 -36.84 78.91 -7.98
N LYS A 109 -35.62 78.44 -7.71
CA LYS A 109 -35.36 77.06 -7.33
C LYS A 109 -36.02 76.68 -6.01
N GLU A 110 -35.98 77.54 -5.00
CA GLU A 110 -36.69 77.30 -3.73
C GLU A 110 -38.21 77.29 -3.90
N GLN A 111 -38.76 78.17 -4.75
CA GLN A 111 -40.18 78.17 -5.09
C GLN A 111 -40.60 76.89 -5.83
N TYR A 112 -39.83 76.48 -6.83
CA TYR A 112 -40.05 75.23 -7.57
C TYR A 112 -39.92 74.00 -6.67
N ILE A 113 -38.96 73.97 -5.76
CA ILE A 113 -38.83 72.91 -4.76
C ILE A 113 -40.07 72.86 -3.85
N SER A 114 -40.50 74.01 -3.32
CA SER A 114 -41.65 74.08 -2.41
C SER A 114 -42.94 73.64 -3.09
N SER A 115 -43.18 74.13 -4.31
CA SER A 115 -44.33 73.75 -5.13
C SER A 115 -44.30 72.26 -5.52
N ALA A 116 -43.14 71.74 -5.91
CA ALA A 116 -42.98 70.32 -6.22
C ALA A 116 -43.19 69.42 -5.01
N ILE A 117 -42.67 69.78 -3.84
CA ILE A 117 -42.91 69.04 -2.59
C ILE A 117 -44.40 69.01 -2.27
N GLU A 118 -45.09 70.15 -2.33
CA GLU A 118 -46.53 70.23 -2.05
C GLU A 118 -47.33 69.33 -3.00
N GLN A 119 -47.12 69.46 -4.32
CA GLN A 119 -47.88 68.71 -5.30
C GLN A 119 -47.53 67.22 -5.30
N LEU A 120 -46.25 66.84 -5.21
CA LEU A 120 -45.84 65.43 -5.17
C LEU A 120 -46.30 64.75 -3.87
N ASN A 121 -46.38 65.46 -2.74
CA ASN A 121 -46.99 64.94 -1.51
C ASN A 121 -48.49 64.68 -1.65
N LEU A 122 -49.19 65.34 -2.57
CA LEU A 122 -50.57 64.98 -2.90
C LEU A 122 -50.66 63.68 -3.70
N PHE A 123 -49.65 63.35 -4.52
CA PHE A 123 -49.58 62.09 -5.28
C PHE A 123 -49.19 60.90 -4.39
N LEU A 124 -48.29 61.11 -3.44
CA LEU A 124 -47.70 60.04 -2.64
C LEU A 124 -48.71 59.08 -1.97
N PRO A 125 -49.84 59.54 -1.36
CA PRO A 125 -50.83 58.66 -0.77
C PRO A 125 -51.54 57.73 -1.77
N SER A 126 -51.48 58.04 -3.07
CA SER A 126 -52.04 57.18 -4.12
C SER A 126 -51.19 55.93 -4.35
N VAL A 127 -49.90 55.96 -4.02
CA VAL A 127 -48.98 54.83 -4.16
C VAL A 127 -49.01 53.99 -2.88
N ILE A 128 -49.75 52.89 -2.90
CA ILE A 128 -49.90 52.01 -1.74
C ILE A 128 -48.59 51.24 -1.52
N PRO A 129 -47.96 51.31 -0.32
CA PRO A 129 -46.82 50.48 0.03
C PRO A 129 -47.13 48.99 -0.09
N LEU A 130 -46.18 48.19 -0.56
CA LEU A 130 -46.41 46.76 -0.79
C LEU A 130 -46.69 46.02 0.52
N VAL A 131 -46.15 46.47 1.65
CA VAL A 131 -46.45 45.92 2.98
C VAL A 131 -47.94 45.96 3.34
N LEU A 132 -48.71 46.90 2.76
CA LEU A 132 -50.16 47.02 2.99
C LEU A 132 -51.01 46.23 2.00
N LEU A 133 -50.41 45.64 0.96
CA LEU A 133 -51.12 44.84 -0.04
C LEU A 133 -51.32 43.40 0.44
N ASP A 134 -52.33 42.74 -0.13
CA ASP A 134 -52.64 41.35 0.22
C ASP A 134 -51.49 40.39 -0.13
N ARG A 135 -51.34 39.35 0.71
CA ARG A 135 -50.26 38.36 0.59
C ARG A 135 -50.32 37.63 -0.76
N GLU A 136 -51.51 37.31 -1.28
CA GLU A 136 -51.63 36.63 -2.57
C GLU A 136 -51.09 37.50 -3.72
N PHE A 137 -51.31 38.80 -3.66
CA PHE A 137 -50.82 39.74 -4.66
C PHE A 137 -49.28 39.82 -4.67
N ILE A 138 -48.65 39.86 -3.49
CA ILE A 138 -47.18 39.84 -3.37
C ILE A 138 -46.62 38.55 -3.98
N LEU A 139 -47.30 37.42 -3.79
CA LEU A 139 -46.91 36.15 -4.40
C LEU A 139 -47.08 36.17 -5.92
N LYS A 140 -48.13 36.82 -6.46
CA LYS A 140 -48.32 37.03 -7.91
C LYS A 140 -47.19 37.87 -8.53
N ILE A 141 -46.66 38.87 -7.80
CA ILE A 141 -45.50 39.65 -8.27
C ILE A 141 -44.31 38.72 -8.51
N SER A 142 -43.96 37.85 -7.54
CA SER A 142 -42.81 36.95 -7.67
C SER A 142 -42.91 35.95 -8.83
N THR A 143 -44.12 35.53 -9.22
CA THR A 143 -44.33 34.56 -10.31
C THR A 143 -44.41 35.21 -11.69
N CYS A 144 -44.87 36.47 -11.78
CA CYS A 144 -45.14 37.14 -13.05
C CYS A 144 -43.97 37.96 -13.62
N ILE A 145 -42.85 38.09 -12.89
CA ILE A 145 -41.73 38.96 -13.25
C ILE A 145 -41.06 38.60 -14.60
N ASN A 146 -41.08 37.31 -14.99
CA ASN A 146 -40.54 36.87 -16.29
C ASN A 146 -41.50 37.10 -17.46
N ASN A 147 -42.75 37.46 -17.20
CA ASN A 147 -43.73 37.73 -18.24
C ASN A 147 -43.84 39.24 -18.48
N ALA A 148 -43.17 39.75 -19.51
CA ALA A 148 -43.19 41.17 -19.85
C ALA A 148 -44.60 41.70 -20.21
N GLN A 149 -45.53 40.83 -20.60
CA GLN A 149 -46.91 41.18 -20.93
C GLN A 149 -47.85 41.18 -19.72
N SER A 150 -47.39 40.76 -18.54
CA SER A 150 -48.21 40.77 -17.32
C SER A 150 -48.45 42.19 -16.82
N SER A 151 -49.72 42.54 -16.56
CA SER A 151 -50.12 43.80 -15.93
C SER A 151 -49.53 43.96 -14.52
N THR A 152 -49.45 42.87 -13.75
CA THR A 152 -48.81 42.84 -12.43
C THR A 152 -47.31 43.18 -12.52
N ASN A 153 -46.63 42.67 -13.54
CA ASN A 153 -45.22 42.96 -13.78
C ASN A 153 -45.00 44.45 -14.12
N LEU A 154 -45.88 45.01 -14.96
CA LEU A 154 -45.81 46.41 -15.36
C LEU A 154 -46.13 47.37 -14.20
N TYR A 155 -47.13 47.04 -13.39
CA TYR A 155 -47.42 47.77 -12.14
C TYR A 155 -46.22 47.74 -11.19
N PHE A 156 -45.63 46.56 -10.95
CA PHE A 156 -44.50 46.43 -10.05
C PHE A 156 -43.29 47.25 -10.53
N HIS A 157 -42.96 47.22 -11.82
CA HIS A 157 -41.87 48.03 -12.36
C HIS A 157 -42.16 49.54 -12.32
N THR A 158 -43.42 49.94 -12.53
CA THR A 158 -43.83 51.34 -12.37
C THR A 158 -43.76 51.77 -10.90
N PHE A 159 -44.13 50.89 -9.97
CA PHE A 159 -43.95 51.11 -8.53
C PHE A 159 -42.48 51.32 -8.16
N LEU A 160 -41.56 50.53 -8.73
CA LEU A 160 -40.12 50.73 -8.53
C LEU A 160 -39.65 52.08 -9.12
N ASP A 161 -40.08 52.44 -10.34
CA ASP A 161 -39.75 53.72 -10.98
C ASP A 161 -40.19 54.89 -10.09
N VAL A 162 -41.46 54.90 -9.67
CA VAL A 162 -42.05 55.95 -8.83
C VAL A 162 -41.29 56.12 -7.51
N ASN A 163 -40.97 55.02 -6.82
CA ASN A 163 -40.19 55.08 -5.58
C ASN A 163 -38.76 55.57 -5.81
N CYS A 164 -38.14 55.22 -6.93
CA CYS A 164 -36.84 55.73 -7.32
C CYS A 164 -36.89 57.24 -7.56
N PHE A 165 -37.86 57.72 -8.35
CA PHE A 165 -38.02 59.14 -8.62
C PHE A 165 -38.34 59.95 -7.37
N PHE A 166 -39.19 59.45 -6.48
CA PHE A 166 -39.43 60.09 -5.19
C PHE A 166 -38.14 60.20 -4.37
N LEU A 167 -37.33 59.14 -4.32
CA LEU A 167 -36.04 59.18 -3.63
C LEU A 167 -35.10 60.23 -4.25
N LEU A 168 -35.03 60.32 -5.58
CA LEU A 168 -34.21 61.33 -6.28
C LEU A 168 -34.71 62.76 -6.05
N ALA A 169 -36.03 62.95 -6.03
CA ALA A 169 -36.66 64.23 -5.72
C ALA A 169 -36.34 64.65 -4.27
N ASP A 170 -36.49 63.74 -3.31
CA ASP A 170 -36.17 63.96 -1.88
C ASP A 170 -34.70 64.38 -1.68
N VAL A 171 -33.77 63.84 -2.48
CA VAL A 171 -32.35 64.27 -2.50
C VAL A 171 -32.20 65.70 -3.01
N CYS A 172 -32.91 66.07 -4.07
CA CYS A 172 -32.89 67.43 -4.60
C CYS A 172 -33.48 68.45 -3.60
N PHE A 173 -34.43 68.00 -2.77
CA PHE A 173 -35.07 68.79 -1.72
C PHE A 173 -34.23 68.94 -0.43
N LYS A 174 -33.07 68.27 -0.32
CA LYS A 174 -32.10 68.37 0.79
C LYS A 174 -32.66 68.09 2.21
N SER A 175 -33.72 67.29 2.34
CA SER A 175 -34.26 66.95 3.66
C SER A 175 -33.84 65.54 4.12
N ASN A 176 -32.85 65.47 5.00
CA ASN A 176 -32.31 64.19 5.49
C ASN A 176 -33.35 63.32 6.21
N ASP A 177 -34.29 63.93 6.95
CA ASP A 177 -35.34 63.18 7.67
C ASP A 177 -36.37 62.58 6.70
N ILE A 178 -36.72 63.29 5.64
CA ILE A 178 -37.62 62.80 4.59
C ILE A 178 -36.95 61.64 3.83
N ILE A 179 -35.66 61.80 3.48
CA ILE A 179 -34.87 60.74 2.84
C ILE A 179 -34.80 59.50 3.73
N LYS A 180 -34.53 59.67 5.05
CA LYS A 180 -34.50 58.56 6.00
C LYS A 180 -35.85 57.81 6.04
N LYS A 181 -36.96 58.55 6.15
CA LYS A 181 -38.32 57.97 6.16
C LYS A 181 -38.64 57.25 4.85
N ARG A 182 -38.27 57.84 3.70
CA ARG A 182 -38.44 57.26 2.37
C ARG A 182 -37.66 55.96 2.22
N LEU A 183 -36.38 55.98 2.57
CA LEU A 183 -35.52 54.79 2.55
C LEU A 183 -36.12 53.68 3.41
N LYS A 184 -36.62 54.00 4.62
CA LYS A 184 -37.25 53.03 5.51
C LYS A 184 -38.45 52.35 4.85
N CYS A 185 -39.36 53.13 4.25
CA CYS A 185 -40.52 52.58 3.54
C CYS A 185 -40.13 51.68 2.37
N ILE A 186 -39.22 52.14 1.50
CA ILE A 186 -38.77 51.37 0.33
C ILE A 186 -38.06 50.09 0.78
N MET A 187 -37.17 50.16 1.77
CA MET A 187 -36.46 48.99 2.30
C MET A 187 -37.45 47.96 2.86
N SER A 188 -38.46 48.38 3.63
CA SER A 188 -39.48 47.46 4.16
C SER A 188 -40.22 46.70 3.06
N ASP A 189 -40.60 47.39 1.98
CA ASP A 189 -41.25 46.75 0.83
C ASP A 189 -40.33 45.75 0.11
N LEU A 190 -39.06 46.12 -0.12
CA LEU A 190 -38.08 45.25 -0.78
C LEU A 190 -37.66 44.05 0.09
N ILE A 191 -37.58 44.24 1.41
CA ILE A 191 -37.27 43.18 2.38
C ILE A 191 -38.41 42.16 2.40
N LEU A 192 -39.68 42.61 2.43
CA LEU A 192 -40.84 41.72 2.37
C LEU A 192 -40.82 40.84 1.11
N ILE A 193 -40.50 41.44 -0.04
CA ILE A 193 -40.37 40.70 -1.31
C ILE A 193 -39.24 39.67 -1.23
N SER A 194 -38.10 40.05 -0.65
CA SER A 194 -36.93 39.19 -0.51
C SER A 194 -37.20 38.03 0.44
N GLU A 195 -37.93 38.26 1.54
CA GLU A 195 -38.32 37.26 2.53
C GLU A 195 -39.25 36.19 1.93
N LYS A 196 -40.24 36.61 1.13
CA LYS A 196 -41.13 35.67 0.41
C LYS A 196 -40.41 34.87 -0.68
N SER A 197 -39.39 35.46 -1.30
CA SER A 197 -38.53 34.75 -2.25
C SER A 197 -37.64 33.73 -1.55
N TYR A 198 -37.07 34.11 -0.41
CA TYR A 198 -36.21 33.28 0.42
C TYR A 198 -36.93 32.01 0.91
N SER A 199 -38.17 32.15 1.40
CA SER A 199 -38.98 31.02 1.88
C SER A 199 -39.44 30.04 0.79
N ARG A 200 -39.48 30.46 -0.49
CA ARG A 200 -39.91 29.61 -1.62
C ARG A 200 -38.77 28.84 -2.30
N GLN A 201 -37.55 29.35 -2.27
CA GLN A 201 -36.42 28.77 -3.01
C GLN A 201 -35.64 27.75 -2.17
N LYS A 202 -35.84 26.45 -2.45
CA LYS A 202 -34.99 25.37 -1.93
C LYS A 202 -33.71 25.24 -2.78
N ASN A 203 -32.59 25.64 -2.18
CA ASN A 203 -31.17 25.44 -2.55
C ASN A 203 -30.61 25.95 -3.92
N ASP A 204 -29.37 26.43 -3.83
CA ASP A 204 -28.36 26.84 -4.82
C ASP A 204 -28.62 27.93 -5.87
N LYS A 205 -29.87 28.37 -6.10
CA LYS A 205 -30.15 29.56 -6.94
C LYS A 205 -30.94 30.64 -6.21
N ARG A 206 -30.58 30.88 -4.95
CA ARG A 206 -31.17 31.96 -4.15
C ARG A 206 -30.61 33.31 -4.57
N SER A 207 -31.41 34.13 -5.26
CA SER A 207 -31.10 35.55 -5.48
C SER A 207 -32.03 36.41 -4.63
N VAL A 208 -31.47 37.40 -3.93
CA VAL A 208 -32.25 38.45 -3.26
C VAL A 208 -33.09 39.24 -4.26
N PHE A 209 -32.60 39.36 -5.50
CA PHE A 209 -33.20 40.21 -6.50
C PHE A 209 -34.08 39.38 -7.41
N ILE A 210 -35.41 39.56 -7.34
CA ILE A 210 -36.32 38.87 -8.25
C ILE A 210 -36.14 39.35 -9.71
N CYS A 211 -35.67 40.60 -9.89
CA CYS A 211 -35.22 41.10 -11.19
C CYS A 211 -34.07 42.11 -11.03
N ASN A 212 -33.39 42.42 -12.15
CA ASN A 212 -32.33 43.44 -12.19
C ASN A 212 -32.82 44.83 -11.78
N CYS A 213 -34.11 45.13 -11.91
CA CYS A 213 -34.67 46.43 -11.51
C CYS A 213 -34.68 46.60 -9.99
N VAL A 214 -35.02 45.54 -9.23
CA VAL A 214 -34.89 45.53 -7.77
C VAL A 214 -33.42 45.70 -7.35
N LYS A 215 -32.51 45.02 -8.05
CA LYS A 215 -31.06 45.17 -7.83
C LYS A 215 -30.59 46.61 -8.08
N LYS A 216 -31.06 47.24 -9.17
CA LYS A 216 -30.78 48.63 -9.49
C LYS A 216 -31.31 49.57 -8.41
N LEU A 217 -32.55 49.38 -7.93
CA LEU A 217 -33.11 50.23 -6.87
C LEU A 217 -32.30 50.17 -5.57
N TRP A 218 -31.89 48.97 -5.14
CA TRP A 218 -30.97 48.82 -3.99
C TRP A 218 -29.65 49.56 -4.20
N LEU A 219 -29.07 49.48 -5.40
CA LEU A 219 -27.84 50.22 -5.75
C LEU A 219 -28.06 51.74 -5.71
N VAL A 220 -29.18 52.24 -6.26
CA VAL A 220 -29.54 53.68 -6.20
C VAL A 220 -29.66 54.14 -4.75
N MET A 221 -30.32 53.36 -3.90
CA MET A 221 -30.47 53.68 -2.47
C MET A 221 -29.12 53.78 -1.75
N GLN A 222 -28.17 52.89 -2.06
CA GLN A 222 -26.80 52.98 -1.53
C GLN A 222 -26.10 54.27 -2.00
N LEU A 223 -26.08 54.52 -3.31
CA LEU A 223 -25.42 55.68 -3.92
C LEU A 223 -25.96 57.01 -3.37
N VAL A 224 -27.28 57.14 -3.30
CA VAL A 224 -27.97 58.31 -2.76
C VAL A 224 -27.63 58.53 -1.29
N SER A 225 -27.64 57.45 -0.50
CA SER A 225 -27.32 57.54 0.92
C SER A 225 -25.87 57.95 1.15
N GLU A 226 -24.94 57.36 0.40
CA GLU A 226 -23.51 57.69 0.46
C GLU A 226 -23.23 59.17 0.15
N LYS A 227 -23.95 59.75 -0.82
CA LYS A 227 -23.83 61.17 -1.16
C LYS A 227 -24.27 62.09 -0.01
N ASN A 228 -25.36 61.77 0.70
CA ASN A 228 -25.92 62.63 1.75
C ASN A 228 -25.24 62.41 3.10
N ASN A 229 -25.20 61.16 3.56
CA ASN A 229 -24.53 60.75 4.77
C ASN A 229 -24.13 59.28 4.64
N ASN A 230 -22.82 59.06 4.59
CA ASN A 230 -22.18 57.75 4.43
C ASN A 230 -22.64 56.64 5.41
N LYS A 231 -23.28 56.97 6.54
CA LYS A 231 -23.82 56.00 7.50
C LYS A 231 -25.32 55.73 7.37
N LEU A 232 -26.07 56.62 6.70
CA LEU A 232 -27.53 56.62 6.68
C LEU A 232 -28.11 55.30 6.14
N PHE A 233 -27.51 54.74 5.08
CA PHE A 233 -27.98 53.50 4.48
C PHE A 233 -27.98 52.35 5.50
N TRP A 234 -26.85 52.12 6.16
CA TRP A 234 -26.70 51.02 7.11
C TRP A 234 -27.49 51.25 8.39
N GLU A 235 -27.64 52.49 8.85
CA GLU A 235 -28.49 52.81 10.00
C GLU A 235 -29.95 52.41 9.74
N VAL A 236 -30.51 52.82 8.59
CA VAL A 236 -31.89 52.46 8.22
C VAL A 236 -32.01 50.96 7.95
N PHE A 237 -31.04 50.36 7.26
CA PHE A 237 -31.03 48.92 6.97
C PHE A 237 -31.03 48.09 8.25
N ASN A 238 -30.24 48.48 9.25
CA ASN A 238 -30.19 47.79 10.54
C ASN A 238 -31.51 47.97 11.32
N GLU A 239 -32.09 49.18 11.30
CA GLU A 239 -33.34 49.49 11.97
C GLU A 239 -34.52 48.67 11.41
N VAL A 240 -34.60 48.49 10.09
CA VAL A 240 -35.70 47.73 9.45
C VAL A 240 -35.57 46.22 9.69
N LEU A 241 -34.34 45.70 9.80
CA LEU A 241 -34.08 44.26 9.95
C LEU A 241 -34.00 43.77 11.40
N ASP A 242 -34.27 44.64 12.38
CA ASP A 242 -34.04 44.31 13.79
C ASP A 242 -34.87 43.11 14.27
N ASN A 243 -36.11 42.98 13.79
CA ASN A 243 -37.04 41.91 14.17
C ASN A 243 -37.10 40.73 13.18
N GLU A 244 -36.32 40.78 12.10
CA GLU A 244 -36.36 39.76 11.05
C GLU A 244 -35.52 38.52 11.39
N ASN A 245 -35.82 37.40 10.72
CA ASN A 245 -35.09 36.13 10.87
C ASN A 245 -33.59 36.33 10.63
N THR A 246 -32.76 35.90 11.58
CA THR A 246 -31.33 36.15 11.61
C THR A 246 -30.56 35.58 10.42
N VAL A 247 -30.88 34.36 9.97
CA VAL A 247 -30.18 33.72 8.83
C VAL A 247 -30.55 34.43 7.53
N PHE A 248 -31.83 34.78 7.36
CA PHE A 248 -32.30 35.59 6.23
C PHE A 248 -31.61 36.96 6.20
N VAL A 249 -31.46 37.62 7.35
CA VAL A 249 -30.77 38.91 7.47
C VAL A 249 -29.32 38.81 7.01
N LEU A 250 -28.59 37.75 7.39
CA LEU A 250 -27.20 37.56 6.97
C LEU A 250 -27.08 37.24 5.48
N TRP A 251 -28.01 36.46 4.93
CA TRP A 251 -28.10 36.23 3.48
C TRP A 251 -28.38 37.52 2.70
N LEU A 252 -29.33 38.34 3.17
CA LEU A 252 -29.64 39.63 2.57
C LEU A 252 -28.44 40.59 2.68
N LEU A 253 -27.82 40.67 3.85
CA LEU A 253 -26.62 41.47 4.08
C LEU A 253 -25.51 41.11 3.10
N LYS A 254 -25.29 39.81 2.84
CA LYS A 254 -24.33 39.34 1.84
C LYS A 254 -24.61 39.97 0.48
N GLU A 255 -25.78 39.74 -0.10
CA GLU A 255 -26.09 40.18 -1.47
C GLU A 255 -26.11 41.71 -1.60
N ILE A 256 -26.64 42.43 -0.60
CA ILE A 256 -26.67 43.90 -0.59
C ILE A 256 -25.26 44.48 -0.47
N SER A 257 -24.38 43.87 0.33
CA SER A 257 -22.99 44.34 0.46
C SER A 257 -22.20 44.21 -0.85
N PHE A 258 -22.47 43.17 -1.65
CA PHE A 258 -21.83 43.02 -2.96
C PHE A 258 -22.21 44.12 -3.95
N LEU A 259 -23.30 44.88 -3.73
CA LEU A 259 -23.63 46.03 -4.57
C LEU A 259 -22.62 47.19 -4.44
N HIS A 260 -21.84 47.25 -3.36
CA HIS A 260 -20.73 48.20 -3.23
C HIS A 260 -19.57 47.93 -4.20
N THR A 261 -19.54 46.77 -4.87
CA THR A 261 -18.54 46.48 -5.91
C THR A 261 -18.77 47.26 -7.21
N PHE A 262 -19.95 47.87 -7.37
CA PHE A 262 -20.27 48.75 -8.48
C PHE A 262 -19.82 50.18 -8.20
N ASP A 263 -19.27 50.85 -9.20
CA ASP A 263 -18.89 52.26 -9.12
C ASP A 263 -20.07 53.21 -9.35
N LEU A 264 -19.79 54.51 -9.34
CA LEU A 264 -20.77 55.57 -9.60
C LEU A 264 -21.35 55.54 -11.02
N ASN A 265 -20.75 54.77 -11.94
CA ASN A 265 -21.17 54.60 -13.33
C ASN A 265 -21.91 53.27 -13.56
N GLY A 266 -22.06 52.44 -12.52
CA GLY A 266 -22.72 51.13 -12.60
C GLY A 266 -21.83 50.03 -13.17
N LYS A 267 -20.53 50.27 -13.28
CA LYS A 267 -19.54 49.27 -13.68
C LYS A 267 -19.06 48.51 -12.45
N ASN A 268 -19.02 47.18 -12.55
CA ASN A 268 -18.48 46.35 -11.49
C ASN A 268 -16.94 46.45 -11.48
N ILE A 269 -16.40 47.19 -10.51
CA ILE A 269 -14.94 47.30 -10.25
C ILE A 269 -14.45 46.14 -9.39
N GLY A 270 -15.36 45.47 -8.67
CA GLY A 270 -15.03 44.37 -7.77
C GLY A 270 -14.65 44.85 -6.37
N LYS A 271 -13.85 44.04 -5.67
CA LYS A 271 -13.53 44.21 -4.24
C LYS A 271 -12.70 45.46 -3.93
N SER A 272 -12.02 46.03 -4.93
CA SER A 272 -11.18 47.23 -4.81
C SER A 272 -11.97 48.54 -4.91
N CYS A 273 -13.29 48.48 -5.06
CA CYS A 273 -14.13 49.67 -5.08
C CYS A 273 -14.07 50.41 -3.73
N GLU A 274 -13.83 51.72 -3.75
CA GLU A 274 -13.74 52.57 -2.55
C GLU A 274 -15.07 52.62 -1.76
N ARG A 275 -16.18 52.28 -2.42
CA ARG A 275 -17.51 52.22 -1.80
C ARG A 275 -17.69 51.04 -0.85
N VAL A 276 -16.82 50.04 -0.88
CA VAL A 276 -16.93 48.85 -0.03
C VAL A 276 -16.78 49.24 1.45
N LYS A 277 -17.93 49.40 2.12
CA LYS A 277 -18.02 49.70 3.56
C LYS A 277 -18.66 48.55 4.32
N PRO A 278 -17.99 48.00 5.35
CA PRO A 278 -18.49 46.85 6.09
C PRO A 278 -19.57 47.25 7.11
N ASN A 279 -20.52 46.35 7.35
CA ASN A 279 -21.53 46.48 8.41
C ASN A 279 -21.33 45.39 9.48
N TYR A 280 -20.19 45.47 10.18
CA TYR A 280 -19.87 44.54 11.26
C TYR A 280 -20.86 44.62 12.43
N THR A 281 -21.47 45.77 12.66
CA THR A 281 -22.46 45.94 13.74
C THR A 281 -23.66 45.03 13.59
N LEU A 282 -24.25 44.95 12.39
CA LEU A 282 -25.37 44.03 12.14
C LEU A 282 -24.93 42.58 12.17
N LEU A 283 -23.78 42.28 11.54
CA LEU A 283 -23.21 40.94 11.51
C LEU A 283 -22.97 40.40 12.92
N GLU A 284 -22.27 41.15 13.78
CA GLU A 284 -21.95 40.75 15.15
C GLU A 284 -23.21 40.56 16.01
N ASN A 285 -24.20 41.45 15.89
CA ASN A 285 -25.44 41.36 16.64
C ASN A 285 -26.26 40.13 16.25
N LYS A 286 -26.50 39.92 14.94
CA LYS A 286 -27.30 38.78 14.46
C LYS A 286 -26.57 37.45 14.65
N LEU A 287 -25.24 37.44 14.50
CA LEU A 287 -24.42 36.27 14.77
C LEU A 287 -24.51 35.84 16.25
N LYS A 288 -24.47 36.77 17.20
CA LYS A 288 -24.64 36.46 18.63
C LYS A 288 -26.00 35.82 18.93
N ILE A 289 -27.07 36.25 18.24
CA ILE A 289 -28.41 35.67 18.40
C ILE A 289 -28.44 34.24 17.84
N ILE A 290 -27.87 34.00 16.66
CA ILE A 290 -27.78 32.65 16.06
C ILE A 290 -27.02 31.71 16.99
N LEU A 291 -25.86 32.13 17.50
CA LEU A 291 -24.98 31.30 18.32
C LEU A 291 -25.59 30.91 19.68
N ALA A 292 -26.70 31.53 20.11
CA ALA A 292 -27.39 31.13 21.33
C ALA A 292 -28.01 29.73 21.22
N ASP A 293 -28.70 29.44 20.11
CA ASP A 293 -29.53 28.23 19.93
C ASP A 293 -29.26 27.45 18.64
N ALA A 294 -28.23 27.81 17.85
CA ALA A 294 -27.97 27.14 16.58
C ALA A 294 -27.57 25.65 16.72
N ASP A 295 -28.10 24.85 15.79
CA ASP A 295 -27.57 23.55 15.41
C ASP A 295 -26.51 23.70 14.30
N SER A 296 -25.93 22.58 13.88
CA SER A 296 -24.84 22.63 12.88
C SER A 296 -25.29 22.98 11.47
N GLU A 297 -26.50 22.59 11.06
CA GLU A 297 -27.01 22.92 9.72
C GLU A 297 -27.20 24.43 9.58
N ILE A 298 -27.78 25.06 10.60
CA ILE A 298 -27.91 26.52 10.68
C ILE A 298 -26.53 27.19 10.69
N MET A 299 -25.54 26.60 11.38
CA MET A 299 -24.17 27.13 11.40
C MET A 299 -23.48 27.06 10.04
N LEU A 300 -23.61 25.95 9.31
CA LEU A 300 -23.06 25.80 7.95
C LEU A 300 -23.72 26.77 6.97
N GLU A 301 -25.05 26.91 7.02
CA GLU A 301 -25.77 27.92 6.23
C GLU A 301 -25.30 29.33 6.59
N THR A 302 -25.14 29.63 7.87
CA THR A 302 -24.61 30.91 8.36
C THR A 302 -23.20 31.17 7.82
N PHE A 303 -22.28 30.20 7.90
CA PHE A 303 -20.92 30.31 7.35
C PHE A 303 -20.89 30.50 5.85
N SER A 304 -21.78 29.84 5.11
CA SER A 304 -21.93 30.07 3.66
C SER A 304 -22.30 31.52 3.32
N ASN A 305 -23.09 32.17 4.19
CA ASN A 305 -23.51 33.56 4.02
C ASN A 305 -22.43 34.56 4.46
N ILE A 306 -21.72 34.30 5.56
CA ILE A 306 -20.73 35.24 6.10
C ILE A 306 -19.33 35.09 5.49
N HIS A 307 -18.94 33.91 5.01
CA HIS A 307 -17.61 33.68 4.40
C HIS A 307 -17.33 34.67 3.26
N PRO A 308 -18.21 34.85 2.24
CA PRO A 308 -17.95 35.79 1.15
C PRO A 308 -17.84 37.25 1.61
N LEU A 309 -18.41 37.58 2.77
CA LEU A 309 -18.26 38.90 3.38
C LEU A 309 -16.90 39.03 4.04
N ILE A 310 -16.60 38.21 5.04
CA ILE A 310 -15.46 38.44 5.93
C ILE A 310 -14.12 37.90 5.40
N CYS A 311 -14.15 36.91 4.52
CA CYS A 311 -12.94 36.34 3.92
C CYS A 311 -12.66 36.87 2.51
N ASP A 312 -13.58 37.64 1.90
CA ASP A 312 -13.44 38.11 0.52
C ASP A 312 -13.74 39.60 0.36
N LEU A 313 -14.99 40.04 0.56
CA LEU A 313 -15.40 41.43 0.26
C LEU A 313 -14.83 42.45 1.26
N TRP A 314 -14.91 42.16 2.56
CA TRP A 314 -14.51 43.08 3.64
C TRP A 314 -13.10 42.86 4.15
N ILE A 315 -12.29 42.07 3.43
CA ILE A 315 -10.96 41.66 3.87
C ILE A 315 -10.09 42.88 4.21
N ASN A 316 -10.10 43.94 3.39
CA ASN A 316 -9.33 45.17 3.60
C ASN A 316 -9.66 45.92 4.91
N SER A 317 -10.81 45.62 5.51
CA SER A 317 -11.31 46.21 6.75
C SER A 317 -11.58 45.14 7.81
N ALA A 318 -10.83 44.04 7.78
CA ALA A 318 -11.11 42.86 8.58
C ALA A 318 -11.07 43.12 10.09
N LYS A 319 -12.09 42.63 10.80
CA LYS A 319 -12.20 42.66 12.25
C LYS A 319 -12.00 41.26 12.84
N ILE A 320 -11.20 41.16 13.91
CA ILE A 320 -10.95 39.87 14.58
C ILE A 320 -12.12 39.48 15.48
N GLU A 321 -12.94 40.45 15.90
CA GLU A 321 -14.04 40.31 16.85
C GLU A 321 -15.08 39.29 16.39
N VAL A 322 -15.36 39.18 15.09
CA VAL A 322 -16.27 38.17 14.51
C VAL A 322 -15.75 36.76 14.78
N TYR A 323 -14.47 36.52 14.55
CA TYR A 323 -13.84 35.21 14.82
C TYR A 323 -13.78 34.90 16.31
N GLN A 324 -13.61 35.92 17.16
CA GLN A 324 -13.64 35.76 18.61
C GLN A 324 -15.02 35.34 19.11
N ILE A 325 -16.10 35.95 18.57
CA ILE A 325 -17.48 35.59 18.89
C ILE A 325 -17.76 34.11 18.54
N ILE A 326 -17.33 33.67 17.35
CA ILE A 326 -17.51 32.27 16.91
C ILE A 326 -16.68 31.31 17.76
N TRP A 327 -15.45 31.68 18.12
CA TRP A 327 -14.60 30.87 19.00
C TRP A 327 -15.19 30.72 20.41
N ASP A 328 -15.75 31.79 20.99
CA ASP A 328 -16.37 31.74 22.32
C ASP A 328 -17.59 30.77 22.37
N TYR A 329 -18.22 30.54 21.22
CA TYR A 329 -19.24 29.50 21.04
C TYR A 329 -18.61 28.10 20.98
N PHE A 330 -17.64 27.87 20.09
CA PHE A 330 -17.04 26.56 19.91
C PHE A 330 -16.20 26.09 21.09
N SER A 331 -15.52 26.98 21.82
CA SER A 331 -14.69 26.60 22.97
C SER A 331 -15.49 25.92 24.09
N LYS A 332 -16.79 26.25 24.20
CA LYS A 332 -17.73 25.59 25.11
C LYS A 332 -18.16 24.22 24.58
N ARG A 333 -18.28 24.07 23.25
CA ARG A 333 -18.85 22.91 22.54
C ARG A 333 -17.83 22.00 21.83
N LEU A 334 -16.53 22.10 22.13
CA LEU A 334 -15.47 21.31 21.47
C LEU A 334 -15.73 19.80 21.40
N ASN A 335 -16.48 19.25 22.37
CA ASN A 335 -16.82 17.82 22.44
C ASN A 335 -18.02 17.40 21.57
N VAL A 336 -18.71 18.33 20.91
CA VAL A 336 -19.90 18.08 20.10
C VAL A 336 -19.50 17.91 18.63
N THR A 337 -20.13 16.98 17.93
CA THR A 337 -19.93 16.75 16.49
C THR A 337 -21.20 16.21 15.85
N ASN A 338 -21.32 16.40 14.53
CA ASN A 338 -22.49 16.02 13.75
C ASN A 338 -22.26 14.72 12.94
N LYS A 339 -21.02 14.25 12.75
CA LYS A 339 -20.77 12.94 12.13
C LYS A 339 -21.03 11.80 13.14
N THR A 340 -21.91 10.88 12.74
CA THR A 340 -22.30 9.67 13.49
C THR A 340 -21.17 8.65 13.64
N ASN A 341 -20.20 8.64 12.71
CA ASN A 341 -18.97 7.85 12.79
C ASN A 341 -17.75 8.77 12.89
N TYR A 342 -17.63 9.50 13.99
CA TYR A 342 -16.40 10.23 14.35
C TYR A 342 -15.31 9.27 14.85
N ALA A 343 -15.21 8.09 14.23
CA ALA A 343 -14.21 7.10 14.54
C ALA A 343 -12.82 7.66 14.22
N LEU A 344 -11.89 7.20 15.01
CA LEU A 344 -10.57 7.76 15.15
C LEU A 344 -9.74 7.56 13.87
N CYS A 345 -9.51 8.66 13.16
CA CYS A 345 -8.78 8.74 11.92
C CYS A 345 -7.34 8.21 12.05
N ASN A 346 -6.87 7.51 11.02
CA ASN A 346 -5.43 7.30 10.81
C ASN A 346 -4.73 8.68 10.66
N ALA A 347 -3.40 8.73 10.78
CA ALA A 347 -2.66 9.98 10.67
C ALA A 347 -2.88 10.68 9.30
N THR A 348 -3.03 9.89 8.22
CA THR A 348 -3.27 10.40 6.86
C THR A 348 -4.62 11.09 6.68
N ASP A 349 -5.69 10.54 7.24
CA ASP A 349 -7.05 11.07 7.17
C ASP A 349 -7.16 12.39 7.96
N LEU A 350 -6.43 12.49 9.08
CA LEU A 350 -6.32 13.73 9.83
C LEU A 350 -5.64 14.81 8.98
N ILE A 351 -4.55 14.46 8.29
CA ILE A 351 -3.86 15.39 7.38
C ILE A 351 -4.73 15.75 6.17
N ASN A 352 -5.47 14.80 5.60
CA ASN A 352 -6.42 15.08 4.51
C ASN A 352 -7.54 16.03 4.94
N SER A 353 -8.00 15.89 6.19
CA SER A 353 -8.96 16.83 6.79
C SER A 353 -8.35 18.22 6.97
N VAL A 354 -7.10 18.30 7.43
CA VAL A 354 -6.36 19.58 7.49
C VAL A 354 -6.22 20.19 6.09
N ASP A 355 -5.82 19.42 5.08
CA ASP A 355 -5.71 19.91 3.70
C ASP A 355 -7.06 20.44 3.17
N THR A 356 -8.16 19.75 3.46
CA THR A 356 -9.52 20.20 3.09
C THR A 356 -9.87 21.52 3.77
N VAL A 357 -9.63 21.65 5.08
CA VAL A 357 -9.87 22.89 5.85
C VAL A 357 -9.04 24.06 5.31
N MET A 358 -7.81 23.78 4.90
CA MET A 358 -6.85 24.79 4.45
C MET A 358 -7.14 25.31 3.05
N TRP A 359 -7.59 24.46 2.13
CA TRP A 359 -7.74 24.80 0.70
C TRP A 359 -9.19 24.93 0.26
N CYS A 360 -10.09 24.13 0.82
CA CYS A 360 -11.51 24.04 0.44
C CYS A 360 -12.44 24.06 1.66
N PRO A 361 -12.43 25.11 2.51
CA PRO A 361 -13.24 25.15 3.73
C PRO A 361 -14.76 25.08 3.49
N LYS A 362 -15.21 25.39 2.27
CA LYS A 362 -16.63 25.30 1.87
C LYS A 362 -17.11 23.85 1.76
N ASP A 363 -16.20 22.92 1.51
CA ASP A 363 -16.49 21.50 1.34
C ASP A 363 -16.46 20.76 2.68
N CYS A 364 -16.09 21.45 3.76
CA CYS A 364 -16.11 20.91 5.12
C CYS A 364 -17.55 20.60 5.54
N LYS A 365 -17.75 19.35 5.98
CA LYS A 365 -19.03 18.87 6.51
C LYS A 365 -19.27 19.25 7.97
N GLU A 366 -18.22 19.59 8.72
CA GLU A 366 -18.34 20.08 10.09
C GLU A 366 -18.20 21.61 10.11
N ASP A 367 -19.07 22.25 10.90
CA ASP A 367 -19.06 23.68 11.13
C ASP A 367 -17.77 24.16 11.80
N PHE A 368 -17.22 23.40 12.75
CA PHE A 368 -15.93 23.73 13.38
C PHE A 368 -14.78 23.75 12.36
N GLU A 369 -14.71 22.76 11.47
CA GLU A 369 -13.70 22.66 10.40
C GLU A 369 -13.79 23.87 9.45
N TYR A 370 -15.02 24.24 9.04
CA TYR A 370 -15.27 25.43 8.22
C TYR A 370 -14.76 26.70 8.92
N PHE A 371 -15.12 26.88 10.21
CA PHE A 371 -14.67 28.03 11.00
C PHE A 371 -13.13 28.13 11.05
N VAL A 372 -12.44 27.02 11.28
CA VAL A 372 -10.97 27.00 11.32
C VAL A 372 -10.39 27.48 9.98
N GLY A 373 -10.94 27.02 8.86
CA GLY A 373 -10.50 27.45 7.53
C GLY A 373 -10.70 28.95 7.29
N MET A 374 -11.84 29.51 7.72
CA MET A 374 -12.10 30.95 7.67
C MET A 374 -11.09 31.75 8.54
N LEU A 375 -10.82 31.26 9.75
CA LEU A 375 -9.87 31.90 10.67
C LEU A 375 -8.44 31.90 10.10
N VAL A 376 -8.01 30.78 9.51
CA VAL A 376 -6.67 30.67 8.93
C VAL A 376 -6.50 31.58 7.73
N LYS A 377 -7.51 31.65 6.85
CA LYS A 377 -7.52 32.60 5.72
C LYS A 377 -7.37 34.04 6.22
N HIS A 378 -8.07 34.43 7.29
CA HIS A 378 -7.93 35.75 7.90
C HIS A 378 -6.55 36.01 8.51
N LEU A 379 -6.00 35.05 9.24
CA LEU A 379 -4.69 35.22 9.89
C LEU A 379 -3.51 35.21 8.92
N ARG A 380 -3.65 34.60 7.73
CA ARG A 380 -2.68 34.72 6.64
C ARG A 380 -2.58 36.16 6.12
N GLU A 381 -3.72 36.83 5.95
CA GLU A 381 -3.78 38.23 5.51
C GLU A 381 -3.43 39.21 6.64
N TYR A 382 -3.83 38.91 7.88
CA TYR A 382 -3.61 39.77 9.06
C TYR A 382 -2.91 39.05 10.23
N PRO A 383 -1.61 38.69 10.10
CA PRO A 383 -0.89 37.97 11.16
C PRO A 383 -0.84 38.71 12.51
N ARG A 384 -0.88 40.05 12.50
CA ARG A 384 -0.87 40.88 13.73
C ARG A 384 -2.09 40.63 14.63
N HIS A 385 -3.20 40.16 14.07
CA HIS A 385 -4.41 39.83 14.84
C HIS A 385 -4.26 38.54 15.66
N TRP A 386 -3.22 37.74 15.40
CA TRP A 386 -2.94 36.53 16.16
C TRP A 386 -2.83 36.76 17.65
N GLY A 387 -2.17 37.84 18.10
CA GLY A 387 -1.99 38.12 19.53
C GLY A 387 -3.32 38.19 20.31
N LYS A 388 -4.34 38.83 19.72
CA LYS A 388 -5.69 38.93 20.31
C LYS A 388 -6.42 37.58 20.32
N MET A 389 -6.24 36.78 19.27
CA MET A 389 -6.89 35.47 19.16
C MET A 389 -6.22 34.42 20.07
N LYS A 390 -4.89 34.42 20.10
CA LYS A 390 -4.03 33.59 20.95
C LYS A 390 -4.44 33.64 22.42
N GLY A 391 -4.57 34.86 22.97
CA GLY A 391 -4.96 35.05 24.37
C GLY A 391 -6.32 34.40 24.71
N ARG A 392 -7.30 34.49 23.80
CA ARG A 392 -8.61 33.86 23.97
C ARG A 392 -8.57 32.34 23.83
N ILE A 393 -7.90 31.81 22.81
CA ILE A 393 -7.76 30.35 22.63
C ILE A 393 -7.09 29.72 23.85
N TYR A 394 -5.97 30.28 24.32
CA TYR A 394 -5.19 29.67 25.40
C TYR A 394 -5.85 29.79 26.77
N SER A 395 -6.55 30.90 27.05
CA SER A 395 -7.27 31.06 28.33
C SER A 395 -8.47 30.11 28.46
N GLN A 396 -9.13 29.79 27.33
CA GLN A 396 -10.27 28.87 27.31
C GLN A 396 -9.86 27.40 27.23
N LEU A 397 -8.63 27.10 26.79
CA LEU A 397 -7.99 25.78 26.83
C LEU A 397 -7.14 25.59 28.11
N GLY A 398 -7.71 25.93 29.27
CA GLY A 398 -7.06 25.71 30.56
C GLY A 398 -6.95 24.23 30.94
N PRO A 399 -6.11 23.87 31.94
CA PRO A 399 -5.80 22.48 32.30
C PRO A 399 -7.02 21.63 32.65
N ASN A 400 -8.04 22.22 33.31
CA ASN A 400 -9.28 21.50 33.62
C ASN A 400 -10.07 21.16 32.36
N LYS A 401 -10.17 22.11 31.40
CA LYS A 401 -10.87 21.88 30.13
C LYS A 401 -10.19 20.78 29.32
N VAL A 402 -8.85 20.75 29.29
CA VAL A 402 -8.07 19.73 28.56
C VAL A 402 -8.35 18.32 29.10
N LYS A 403 -8.49 18.16 30.43
CA LYS A 403 -8.85 16.87 31.04
C LYS A 403 -10.24 16.40 30.59
N ASP A 404 -11.19 17.33 30.45
CA ASP A 404 -12.59 17.06 30.09
C ASP A 404 -12.85 16.86 28.58
N LEU A 405 -11.83 17.01 27.72
CA LEU A 405 -11.98 16.81 26.27
C LEU A 405 -12.20 15.34 25.93
N ARG A 406 -13.25 15.01 25.18
CA ARG A 406 -13.41 13.69 24.54
C ARG A 406 -12.51 13.60 23.30
N ASP A 407 -12.41 12.41 22.69
CA ASP A 407 -11.62 12.19 21.47
C ASP A 407 -11.97 13.21 20.37
N VAL A 408 -13.26 13.47 20.16
CA VAL A 408 -13.76 14.52 19.24
C VAL A 408 -13.14 15.89 19.55
N GLY A 409 -13.15 16.30 20.82
CA GLY A 409 -12.59 17.59 21.25
C GLY A 409 -11.08 17.67 21.10
N ILE A 410 -10.36 16.57 21.33
CA ILE A 410 -8.92 16.49 21.07
C ILE A 410 -8.66 16.66 19.58
N LYS A 411 -9.41 15.98 18.70
CA LYS A 411 -9.28 16.14 17.24
C LYS A 411 -9.51 17.58 16.81
N HIS A 412 -10.57 18.24 17.29
CA HIS A 412 -10.85 19.64 16.98
C HIS A 412 -9.70 20.57 17.38
N VAL A 413 -9.15 20.42 18.59
CA VAL A 413 -8.01 21.23 19.04
C VAL A 413 -6.76 20.97 18.21
N ILE A 414 -6.51 19.72 17.82
CA ILE A 414 -5.37 19.35 16.96
C ILE A 414 -5.53 19.89 15.54
N ILE A 415 -6.72 19.78 14.93
CA ILE A 415 -7.00 20.40 13.62
C ILE A 415 -6.77 21.91 13.69
N LEU A 416 -7.28 22.58 14.72
CA LEU A 416 -7.05 24.00 14.94
C LEU A 416 -5.56 24.33 14.97
N PHE A 417 -4.76 23.62 15.79
CA PHE A 417 -3.33 23.90 15.91
C PHE A 417 -2.53 23.54 14.65
N LEU A 418 -2.86 22.45 13.95
CA LEU A 418 -2.22 22.06 12.68
C LEU A 418 -2.56 23.05 11.54
N CYS A 419 -3.81 23.52 11.46
CA CYS A 419 -4.17 24.51 10.44
C CYS A 419 -3.50 25.87 10.74
N LEU A 420 -3.44 26.26 12.03
CA LEU A 420 -2.76 27.49 12.44
C LEU A 420 -1.23 27.42 12.32
N SER A 421 -0.62 26.23 12.41
CA SER A 421 0.84 26.11 12.22
C SER A 421 1.25 26.57 10.83
N SER A 422 0.41 26.34 9.81
CA SER A 422 0.67 26.77 8.42
C SER A 422 0.86 28.28 8.24
N VAL A 423 0.48 29.10 9.22
CA VAL A 423 0.68 30.55 9.24
C VAL A 423 2.06 30.92 9.85
N ASN A 424 2.91 29.92 10.12
CA ASN A 424 4.29 30.02 10.63
C ASN A 424 4.42 30.70 12.00
N PHE A 425 3.53 30.38 12.94
CA PHE A 425 3.72 30.78 14.35
C PHE A 425 4.57 29.74 15.10
N ASP A 426 5.87 30.03 15.30
CA ASP A 426 6.86 29.10 15.88
C ASP A 426 6.48 28.52 17.25
N GLU A 427 5.71 29.27 18.05
CA GLU A 427 5.26 28.85 19.39
C GLU A 427 4.22 27.72 19.35
N LEU A 428 3.47 27.57 18.26
CA LEU A 428 2.37 26.60 18.18
C LEU A 428 2.86 25.15 18.26
N SER A 429 4.00 24.84 17.66
CA SER A 429 4.60 23.50 17.74
C SER A 429 4.90 23.11 19.19
N LYS A 430 5.52 24.02 19.96
CA LYS A 430 5.78 23.83 21.40
C LYS A 430 4.47 23.69 22.18
N LYS A 431 3.47 24.52 21.89
CA LYS A 431 2.19 24.50 22.61
C LYS A 431 1.37 23.24 22.33
N MET A 432 1.45 22.72 21.10
CA MET A 432 0.81 21.47 20.69
C MET A 432 1.40 20.27 21.44
N ILE A 433 2.74 20.20 21.56
CA ILE A 433 3.42 19.17 22.38
C ILE A 433 2.99 19.30 23.86
N LEU A 434 3.04 20.51 24.43
CA LEU A 434 2.60 20.75 25.82
C LEU A 434 1.12 20.36 26.04
N PHE A 435 0.26 20.60 25.05
CA PHE A 435 -1.14 20.17 25.10
C PHE A 435 -1.25 18.65 25.15
N LEU A 436 -0.53 17.93 24.29
CA LEU A 436 -0.51 16.47 24.28
C LEU A 436 0.05 15.89 25.57
N ASP A 437 1.09 16.51 26.13
CA ASP A 437 1.68 16.11 27.41
C ASP A 437 0.72 16.31 28.59
N SER A 438 -0.19 17.27 28.50
CA SER A 438 -1.19 17.55 29.53
C SER A 438 -2.42 16.61 29.50
N LEU A 439 -2.53 15.72 28.50
CA LEU A 439 -3.62 14.76 28.41
C LEU A 439 -3.53 13.65 29.50
N PRO A 440 -4.66 13.10 29.97
CA PRO A 440 -4.69 11.98 30.91
C PRO A 440 -3.99 10.71 30.34
N LEU A 441 -3.40 9.89 31.22
CA LEU A 441 -2.69 8.64 30.85
C LEU A 441 -3.54 7.68 30.01
N GLU A 442 -4.83 7.55 30.32
CA GLU A 442 -5.79 6.72 29.58
C GLU A 442 -5.86 7.10 28.11
N LYS A 443 -5.78 8.40 27.80
CA LYS A 443 -5.83 8.92 26.43
C LYS A 443 -4.48 8.84 25.74
N LYS A 444 -3.37 8.89 26.50
CA LYS A 444 -2.01 8.70 25.95
C LYS A 444 -1.79 7.26 25.45
N ASN A 445 -2.43 6.28 26.09
CA ASN A 445 -2.37 4.86 25.70
C ASN A 445 -3.42 4.47 24.64
N SER A 446 -3.78 5.39 23.76
CA SER A 446 -4.78 5.16 22.71
C SER A 446 -4.16 5.28 21.31
N PRO A 447 -4.71 4.59 20.29
CA PRO A 447 -4.25 4.74 18.91
C PRO A 447 -4.34 6.19 18.41
N MET A 448 -5.30 6.95 18.96
CA MET A 448 -5.46 8.38 18.70
C MET A 448 -4.19 9.17 18.93
N PHE A 449 -3.60 8.98 20.09
CA PHE A 449 -2.47 9.76 20.51
C PHE A 449 -1.28 9.55 19.57
N TRP A 450 -1.05 8.30 19.17
CA TRP A 450 -0.04 7.91 18.18
C TRP A 450 -0.32 8.48 16.80
N ASN A 451 -1.56 8.42 16.33
CA ASN A 451 -1.95 8.98 15.03
C ASN A 451 -1.82 10.51 15.00
N ILE A 452 -2.15 11.20 16.10
CA ILE A 452 -1.94 12.64 16.22
C ILE A 452 -0.46 12.98 16.16
N TYR A 453 0.39 12.33 16.97
CA TYR A 453 1.84 12.57 16.93
C TYR A 453 2.43 12.32 15.54
N THR A 454 2.00 11.24 14.89
CA THR A 454 2.41 10.91 13.53
C THR A 454 1.95 11.97 12.52
N ALA A 455 0.71 12.47 12.63
CA ALA A 455 0.20 13.54 11.79
C ALA A 455 0.99 14.84 11.98
N ILE A 456 1.41 15.17 13.21
CA ILE A 456 2.25 16.33 13.49
C ILE A 456 3.59 16.20 12.76
N ILE A 457 4.22 15.02 12.80
CA ILE A 457 5.47 14.75 12.07
C ILE A 457 5.24 14.91 10.56
N ILE A 458 4.17 14.33 10.01
CA ILE A 458 3.82 14.47 8.58
C ILE A 458 3.62 15.94 8.21
N GLY A 459 2.89 16.71 9.03
CA GLY A 459 2.64 18.13 8.82
C GLY A 459 3.93 18.95 8.81
N HIS A 460 4.81 18.73 9.79
CA HIS A 460 6.13 19.38 9.84
C HIS A 460 6.97 19.07 8.60
N VAL A 461 6.98 17.81 8.15
CA VAL A 461 7.71 17.39 6.94
C VAL A 461 7.14 18.04 5.67
N LYS A 462 5.81 18.05 5.51
CA LYS A 462 5.14 18.71 4.37
C LYS A 462 5.47 20.21 4.29
N GLU A 463 5.61 20.87 5.44
CA GLU A 463 5.95 22.29 5.53
C GLU A 463 7.47 22.55 5.47
N GLY A 464 8.30 21.53 5.30
CA GLY A 464 9.77 21.66 5.22
C GLY A 464 10.45 22.00 6.56
N ARG A 465 9.82 21.71 7.70
CA ARG A 465 10.37 21.99 9.04
C ARG A 465 11.14 20.80 9.59
N ASN A 466 12.19 21.11 10.37
CA ASN A 466 12.95 20.10 11.11
C ASN A 466 12.08 19.37 12.14
N ILE A 467 12.18 18.03 12.20
CA ILE A 467 11.35 17.20 13.10
C ILE A 467 12.02 16.81 14.42
N GLU A 468 13.28 17.19 14.68
CA GLU A 468 14.07 16.72 15.83
C GLU A 468 13.37 16.79 17.20
N LYS A 469 12.63 17.88 17.44
CA LYS A 469 11.92 18.08 18.71
C LYS A 469 10.69 17.19 18.86
N VAL A 470 10.08 16.79 17.74
CA VAL A 470 8.87 15.94 17.72
C VAL A 470 9.24 14.47 17.59
N SER A 471 10.31 14.16 16.84
CA SER A 471 10.84 12.80 16.67
C SER A 471 11.31 12.21 17.98
N THR A 472 12.00 12.97 18.83
CA THR A 472 12.48 12.51 20.15
C THR A 472 11.35 11.98 21.04
N CYS A 473 10.20 12.66 21.09
CA CYS A 473 9.03 12.20 21.84
C CYS A 473 8.46 10.90 21.24
N MET A 474 8.30 10.84 19.92
CA MET A 474 7.81 9.65 19.22
C MET A 474 8.75 8.45 19.40
N VAL A 475 10.07 8.66 19.34
CA VAL A 475 11.08 7.61 19.55
C VAL A 475 11.02 7.06 20.97
N ASN A 476 10.82 7.91 21.98
CA ASN A 476 10.62 7.45 23.36
C ASN A 476 9.35 6.59 23.49
N MET A 477 8.25 7.00 22.86
CA MET A 477 7.00 6.21 22.82
C MET A 477 7.22 4.85 22.13
N LEU A 478 7.94 4.82 21.01
CA LEU A 478 8.32 3.60 20.29
C LEU A 478 9.19 2.69 21.16
N GLN A 479 10.17 3.26 21.88
CA GLN A 479 11.05 2.52 22.78
C GLN A 479 10.28 1.87 23.94
N GLU A 480 9.35 2.60 24.56
CA GLU A 480 8.48 2.07 25.62
C GLU A 480 7.56 0.96 25.10
N ALA A 481 6.90 1.20 23.95
CA ALA A 481 6.01 0.23 23.32
C ALA A 481 6.74 -1.05 22.88
N SER A 482 8.01 -0.95 22.47
CA SER A 482 8.80 -2.10 22.03
C SER A 482 9.11 -3.10 23.15
N ASN A 483 8.98 -2.69 24.42
CA ASN A 483 9.20 -3.57 25.57
C ASN A 483 8.00 -4.48 25.87
N ASN A 484 6.82 -4.24 25.28
CA ASN A 484 5.60 -5.00 25.56
C ASN A 484 4.85 -5.38 24.27
N GLN A 485 4.74 -6.69 24.00
CA GLN A 485 4.06 -7.21 22.82
C GLN A 485 2.60 -6.73 22.66
N LYS A 486 1.91 -6.42 23.77
CA LYS A 486 0.54 -5.86 23.70
C LYS A 486 0.48 -4.51 22.98
N SER A 487 1.57 -3.75 23.01
CA SER A 487 1.69 -2.41 22.42
C SER A 487 2.16 -2.43 20.96
N PHE A 488 2.44 -3.61 20.38
CA PHE A 488 2.97 -3.73 19.02
C PHE A 488 2.03 -3.21 17.93
N HIS A 489 0.73 -3.21 18.19
CA HIS A 489 -0.25 -2.63 17.27
C HIS A 489 -0.07 -1.11 17.08
N PHE A 490 0.45 -0.40 18.09
CA PHE A 490 0.80 1.03 17.97
C PHE A 490 2.03 1.24 17.09
N ILE A 491 3.06 0.40 17.27
CA ILE A 491 4.28 0.43 16.45
C ILE A 491 3.94 0.13 14.99
N LYS A 492 3.09 -0.87 14.75
CA LYS A 492 2.60 -1.20 13.41
C LYS A 492 1.90 -0.01 12.75
N SER A 493 0.99 0.64 13.48
CA SER A 493 0.28 1.83 12.98
C SER A 493 1.24 2.98 12.64
N PHE A 494 2.31 3.16 13.43
CA PHE A 494 3.37 4.10 13.09
C PHE A 494 4.14 3.70 11.81
N ILE A 495 4.55 2.43 11.70
CA ILE A 495 5.28 1.92 10.53
C ILE A 495 4.47 2.09 9.23
N GLU A 496 3.16 1.82 9.26
CA GLU A 496 2.26 2.07 8.12
C GLU A 496 2.30 3.53 7.64
N ASN A 497 2.47 4.48 8.55
CA ASN A 497 2.58 5.90 8.26
C ASN A 497 4.02 6.38 7.99
N LEU A 498 5.05 5.57 8.33
CA LEU A 498 6.46 5.93 8.11
C LEU A 498 6.75 6.14 6.63
N LEU A 499 6.18 5.31 5.75
CA LEU A 499 6.29 5.50 4.31
C LEU A 499 5.69 6.84 3.85
N THR A 500 4.58 7.26 4.44
CA THR A 500 3.97 8.58 4.18
C THR A 500 4.87 9.73 4.63
N ILE A 501 5.53 9.62 5.79
CA ILE A 501 6.51 10.61 6.26
C ILE A 501 7.65 10.73 5.26
N ILE A 502 8.17 9.60 4.76
CA ILE A 502 9.26 9.56 3.79
C ILE A 502 8.81 10.17 2.45
N ASN A 503 7.62 9.83 1.97
CA ASN A 503 7.08 10.32 0.69
C ASN A 503 6.66 11.80 0.73
N ALA A 504 6.29 12.33 1.91
CA ALA A 504 5.95 13.73 2.08
C ALA A 504 7.18 14.66 2.05
N SER A 505 8.38 14.10 2.26
CA SER A 505 9.61 14.88 2.30
C SER A 505 10.19 15.11 0.90
N VAL A 506 10.50 16.36 0.58
CA VAL A 506 11.17 16.71 -0.69
C VAL A 506 12.66 16.41 -0.63
N SER A 507 13.31 16.59 0.52
CA SER A 507 14.77 16.50 0.66
C SER A 507 15.28 15.38 1.58
N LEU A 508 14.44 14.81 2.45
CA LEU A 508 14.84 13.85 3.50
C LEU A 508 15.95 14.36 4.46
N GLN A 509 16.16 15.68 4.53
CA GLN A 509 17.20 16.32 5.36
C GLN A 509 16.68 16.94 6.67
N LEU A 510 15.46 16.61 7.09
CA LEU A 510 14.77 17.25 8.22
C LEU A 510 14.92 16.49 9.54
N ASN A 511 16.02 15.75 9.76
CA ASN A 511 16.24 14.82 10.88
C ASN A 511 15.34 13.57 10.88
N GLN A 512 14.83 13.12 9.72
CA GLN A 512 14.00 11.91 9.65
C GLN A 512 14.73 10.62 10.03
N TRP A 513 16.07 10.57 9.91
CA TRP A 513 16.87 9.41 10.32
C TRP A 513 16.74 9.08 11.81
N GLN A 514 16.38 10.04 12.66
CA GLN A 514 16.16 9.83 14.09
C GLN A 514 14.96 8.90 14.39
N LEU A 515 14.04 8.71 13.43
CA LEU A 515 12.90 7.80 13.61
C LEU A 515 13.35 6.32 13.62
N ILE A 516 14.56 6.03 13.12
CA ILE A 516 15.19 4.71 13.16
C ILE A 516 16.11 4.65 14.38
N ASP A 517 15.67 3.93 15.41
CA ASP A 517 16.40 3.80 16.68
C ASP A 517 16.27 2.37 17.25
N GLN A 518 16.78 2.14 18.46
CA GLN A 518 16.87 0.87 19.16
C GLN A 518 15.53 0.12 19.31
N TRP A 519 14.40 0.82 19.27
CA TRP A 519 13.06 0.23 19.37
C TRP A 519 12.83 -0.79 18.25
N LEU A 520 13.41 -0.54 17.07
CA LEU A 520 13.27 -1.37 15.88
C LEU A 520 13.82 -2.77 16.12
N PHE A 521 14.94 -2.88 16.83
CA PHE A 521 15.58 -4.15 17.16
C PHE A 521 14.68 -5.01 18.05
N LYS A 522 14.11 -4.43 19.11
CA LYS A 522 13.22 -5.16 20.04
C LYS A 522 11.91 -5.56 19.37
N TYR A 523 11.36 -4.69 18.53
CA TYR A 523 10.12 -4.98 17.80
C TYR A 523 10.32 -6.12 16.79
N LEU A 524 11.31 -6.02 15.92
CA LEU A 524 11.48 -6.96 14.80
C LEU A 524 11.96 -8.35 15.22
N THR A 525 12.60 -8.48 16.39
CA THR A 525 12.96 -9.77 16.97
C THR A 525 11.77 -10.56 17.54
N GLN A 526 10.64 -9.90 17.80
CA GLN A 526 9.47 -10.50 18.45
C GLN A 526 8.16 -10.37 17.65
N CYS A 527 8.15 -9.61 16.55
CA CYS A 527 6.96 -9.39 15.73
C CYS A 527 6.57 -10.64 14.92
N TYR A 528 5.35 -10.63 14.38
CA TYR A 528 4.89 -11.66 13.45
C TYR A 528 5.61 -11.55 12.10
N HIS A 529 5.79 -12.68 11.41
CA HIS A 529 6.50 -12.73 10.12
C HIS A 529 5.96 -11.73 9.07
N LYS A 530 4.63 -11.53 8.98
CA LYS A 530 4.03 -10.57 8.05
C LYS A 530 4.43 -9.12 8.36
N ASP A 531 4.51 -8.77 9.65
CA ASP A 531 4.91 -7.43 10.08
C ASP A 531 6.43 -7.22 9.87
N LEU A 532 7.23 -8.28 10.03
CA LEU A 532 8.66 -8.27 9.68
C LEU A 532 8.88 -7.99 8.19
N GLU A 533 8.18 -8.71 7.32
CA GLU A 533 8.27 -8.53 5.86
C GLU A 533 7.82 -7.13 5.43
N PHE A 534 6.71 -6.64 5.99
CA PHE A 534 6.21 -5.30 5.72
C PHE A 534 7.19 -4.21 6.17
N THR A 535 7.74 -4.32 7.39
CA THR A 535 8.69 -3.34 7.91
C THR A 535 9.99 -3.34 7.12
N MET A 536 10.51 -4.52 6.74
CA MET A 536 11.69 -4.61 5.89
C MET A 536 11.45 -4.01 4.50
N GLY A 537 10.25 -4.19 3.93
CA GLY A 537 9.86 -3.51 2.69
C GLY A 537 9.94 -1.98 2.79
N ILE A 538 9.46 -1.40 3.90
CA ILE A 538 9.53 0.04 4.13
C ILE A 538 11.00 0.51 4.32
N LEU A 539 11.81 -0.24 5.06
CA LEU A 539 13.23 0.08 5.25
C LEU A 539 14.01 0.00 3.93
N TYR A 540 13.69 -0.96 3.07
CA TYR A 540 14.27 -1.07 1.73
C TYR A 540 13.90 0.14 0.86
N ASN A 541 12.61 0.52 0.82
CA ASN A 541 12.15 1.70 0.07
C ASN A 541 12.79 3.00 0.58
N LEU A 542 13.03 3.10 1.90
CA LEU A 542 13.77 4.23 2.47
C LEU A 542 15.21 4.22 2.00
N LEU A 543 15.88 3.06 2.05
CA LEU A 543 17.27 2.91 1.64
C LEU A 543 17.49 3.32 0.18
N GLU A 544 16.59 2.91 -0.74
CA GLU A 544 16.64 3.31 -2.16
C GLU A 544 16.52 4.83 -2.35
N LYS A 545 15.87 5.55 -1.44
CA LYS A 545 15.75 7.01 -1.51
C LYS A 545 16.95 7.76 -0.92
N VAL A 546 17.71 7.12 -0.02
CA VAL A 546 18.81 7.77 0.72
C VAL A 546 20.19 7.26 0.32
N GLU A 547 20.29 6.35 -0.66
CA GLU A 547 21.56 5.77 -1.13
C GLU A 547 22.47 6.78 -1.87
N SER A 548 21.95 7.95 -2.26
CA SER A 548 22.77 9.02 -2.85
C SER A 548 23.83 9.52 -1.86
N PRO A 549 25.06 9.84 -2.29
CA PRO A 549 26.17 10.23 -1.40
C PRO A 549 25.83 11.37 -0.45
N ASP A 550 25.08 12.37 -0.93
CA ASP A 550 24.72 13.56 -0.16
C ASP A 550 23.79 13.24 1.02
N LEU A 551 22.84 12.31 0.84
CA LEU A 551 21.87 11.93 1.86
C LEU A 551 22.36 10.80 2.76
N TRP A 552 23.17 9.88 2.23
CA TRP A 552 23.61 8.70 2.96
C TRP A 552 24.38 9.06 4.23
N SER A 553 25.20 10.10 4.19
CA SER A 553 25.99 10.59 5.34
C SER A 553 25.13 10.88 6.59
N LEU A 554 23.88 11.30 6.41
CA LEU A 554 22.95 11.59 7.50
C LEU A 554 22.32 10.30 8.08
N TYR A 555 22.10 9.30 7.22
CA TYR A 555 21.42 8.05 7.58
C TYR A 555 22.37 6.91 7.96
N GLU A 556 23.67 7.03 7.65
CA GLU A 556 24.68 6.00 7.88
C GLU A 556 24.64 5.51 9.33
N HIS A 557 24.64 6.42 10.31
CA HIS A 557 24.64 6.07 11.72
C HIS A 557 23.42 5.23 12.11
N ALA A 558 22.23 5.62 11.64
CA ALA A 558 20.99 4.93 11.98
C ALA A 558 20.94 3.51 11.40
N PHE A 559 21.30 3.35 10.13
CA PHE A 559 21.33 2.04 9.47
C PHE A 559 22.46 1.15 10.03
N LYS A 560 23.64 1.71 10.29
CA LYS A 560 24.80 0.99 10.83
C LYS A 560 24.56 0.45 12.23
N ASN A 561 23.95 1.24 13.11
CA ASN A 561 23.84 0.90 14.53
C ASN A 561 22.51 0.23 14.91
N HIS A 562 21.43 0.49 14.16
CA HIS A 562 20.11 -0.03 14.53
C HIS A 562 19.54 -1.04 13.52
N VAL A 563 19.86 -0.93 12.23
CA VAL A 563 19.34 -1.85 11.19
C VAL A 563 20.31 -3.01 10.94
N TYR A 564 21.59 -2.76 10.67
CA TYR A 564 22.53 -3.81 10.30
C TYR A 564 22.70 -4.93 11.36
N PRO A 565 22.84 -4.64 12.67
CA PRO A 565 22.95 -5.68 13.69
C PRO A 565 21.70 -6.58 13.74
N LEU A 566 20.52 -6.00 13.48
CA LEU A 566 19.27 -6.71 13.39
C LEU A 566 19.24 -7.66 12.17
N LEU A 567 19.70 -7.20 11.00
CA LEU A 567 19.77 -8.03 9.80
C LEU A 567 20.65 -9.26 10.03
N LYS A 568 21.76 -9.10 10.77
CA LYS A 568 22.59 -10.24 11.19
C LYS A 568 21.81 -11.20 12.07
N GLN A 569 21.22 -10.72 13.16
CA GLN A 569 20.50 -11.58 14.09
C GLN A 569 19.33 -12.34 13.44
N ILE A 570 18.51 -11.66 12.64
CA ILE A 570 17.36 -12.28 11.96
C ILE A 570 17.81 -13.16 10.81
N GLY A 571 18.93 -12.86 10.14
CA GLY A 571 19.44 -13.60 8.99
C GLY A 571 19.75 -15.07 9.26
N GLY A 572 20.03 -15.43 10.51
CA GLY A 572 20.22 -16.81 10.96
C GLY A 572 18.92 -17.55 11.31
N SER A 573 17.75 -16.90 11.25
CA SER A 573 16.47 -17.54 11.57
C SER A 573 15.92 -18.36 10.40
N VAL A 574 15.22 -19.46 10.70
CA VAL A 574 14.71 -20.43 9.71
C VAL A 574 13.76 -19.78 8.70
N ASN A 575 12.91 -18.86 9.17
CA ASN A 575 11.86 -18.20 8.37
C ASN A 575 12.20 -16.74 8.02
N ALA A 576 13.47 -16.40 7.88
CA ALA A 576 13.88 -15.05 7.59
C ALA A 576 13.51 -14.62 6.14
N PRO A 577 12.88 -13.45 5.93
CA PRO A 577 12.58 -12.93 4.60
C PRO A 577 13.83 -12.66 3.75
N GLY A 578 13.79 -13.00 2.46
CA GLY A 578 14.91 -12.78 1.53
C GLY A 578 15.32 -11.31 1.36
N ILE A 579 14.38 -10.36 1.56
CA ILE A 579 14.64 -8.91 1.47
C ILE A 579 15.73 -8.43 2.43
N ILE A 580 15.95 -9.14 3.55
CA ILE A 580 17.05 -8.89 4.49
C ILE A 580 18.40 -8.91 3.76
N GLY A 581 18.58 -9.85 2.82
CA GLY A 581 19.79 -9.97 2.02
C GLY A 581 20.02 -8.76 1.13
N LYS A 582 18.96 -8.25 0.49
CA LYS A 582 19.03 -7.03 -0.34
C LYS A 582 19.46 -5.80 0.46
N ILE A 583 18.80 -5.58 1.61
CA ILE A 583 19.09 -4.45 2.49
C ILE A 583 20.54 -4.55 3.01
N ALA A 584 20.94 -5.74 3.48
CA ALA A 584 22.30 -5.96 3.98
C ALA A 584 23.37 -5.72 2.91
N ALA A 585 23.13 -6.16 1.66
CA ALA A 585 24.05 -5.92 0.55
C ALA A 585 24.19 -4.42 0.24
N LYS A 586 23.08 -3.69 0.09
CA LYS A 586 23.10 -2.24 -0.14
C LYS A 586 23.82 -1.49 0.98
N ILE A 587 23.51 -1.77 2.26
CA ILE A 587 24.23 -1.17 3.41
C ILE A 587 25.72 -1.48 3.35
N SER A 588 26.10 -2.72 3.01
CA SER A 588 27.50 -3.13 2.94
C SER A 588 28.29 -2.44 1.82
N LEU A 589 27.64 -2.08 0.72
CA LEU A 589 28.24 -1.30 -0.37
C LEU A 589 28.38 0.18 0.00
N LEU A 590 27.40 0.72 0.73
CA LEU A 590 27.42 2.10 1.21
C LEU A 590 28.37 2.31 2.41
N ILE A 591 28.78 1.25 3.11
CA ILE A 591 29.74 1.29 4.22
C ILE A 591 30.94 0.39 3.91
N PRO A 592 31.97 0.89 3.21
CA PRO A 592 33.12 0.09 2.77
C PRO A 592 33.85 -0.65 3.89
N SER A 593 33.87 -0.11 5.11
CA SER A 593 34.53 -0.75 6.26
C SER A 593 33.86 -2.05 6.70
N MET A 594 32.59 -2.27 6.32
CA MET A 594 31.79 -3.44 6.74
C MET A 594 31.60 -4.46 5.63
N THR A 595 32.00 -4.14 4.38
CA THR A 595 31.71 -4.98 3.22
C THR A 595 32.29 -6.39 3.36
N GLN A 596 33.54 -6.51 3.82
CA GLN A 596 34.17 -7.82 4.01
C GLN A 596 33.47 -8.66 5.09
N GLU A 597 33.14 -8.05 6.22
CA GLU A 597 32.45 -8.73 7.32
C GLU A 597 31.04 -9.17 6.89
N ALA A 598 30.28 -8.28 6.26
CA ALA A 598 28.93 -8.55 5.76
C ALA A 598 28.95 -9.67 4.73
N PHE A 599 29.89 -9.63 3.80
CA PHE A 599 30.08 -10.65 2.77
C PHE A 599 30.37 -12.02 3.39
N CYS A 600 31.25 -12.10 4.39
CA CYS A 600 31.53 -13.34 5.11
C CYS A 600 30.32 -13.85 5.90
N TYR A 601 29.57 -12.95 6.55
CA TYR A 601 28.43 -13.32 7.38
C TYR A 601 27.23 -13.82 6.56
N PHE A 602 26.77 -13.04 5.57
CA PHE A 602 25.55 -13.34 4.80
C PHE A 602 25.72 -14.48 3.80
N ASN A 603 26.95 -14.92 3.55
CA ASN A 603 27.28 -16.13 2.79
C ASN A 603 27.72 -17.31 3.67
N SER A 604 27.62 -17.18 5.00
CA SER A 604 28.03 -18.24 5.93
C SER A 604 27.05 -19.42 5.95
N GLU A 605 27.47 -20.52 6.58
CA GLU A 605 26.69 -21.76 6.67
C GLU A 605 25.35 -21.57 7.40
N HIS A 606 25.26 -20.63 8.34
CA HIS A 606 24.11 -20.41 9.23
C HIS A 606 23.01 -19.52 8.65
N VAL A 607 23.27 -18.85 7.52
CA VAL A 607 22.31 -17.92 6.92
C VAL A 607 21.39 -18.65 5.94
N ASN A 608 20.12 -18.24 5.93
CA ASN A 608 19.12 -18.79 5.01
C ASN A 608 19.52 -18.53 3.55
N VAL A 609 19.41 -19.56 2.69
CA VAL A 609 19.78 -19.47 1.27
C VAL A 609 19.04 -18.39 0.49
N LYS A 610 17.80 -18.05 0.88
CA LYS A 610 17.05 -16.95 0.26
C LYS A 610 17.72 -15.60 0.52
N ILE A 611 18.27 -15.41 1.72
CA ILE A 611 18.99 -14.18 2.10
C ILE A 611 20.33 -14.12 1.36
N SER A 612 21.11 -15.20 1.37
CA SER A 612 22.38 -15.25 0.64
C SER A 612 22.18 -15.00 -0.86
N SER A 613 21.14 -15.58 -1.47
CA SER A 613 20.81 -15.36 -2.88
C SER A 613 20.52 -13.89 -3.20
N GLN A 614 19.67 -13.25 -2.40
CA GLN A 614 19.32 -11.84 -2.59
C GLN A 614 20.48 -10.89 -2.28
N PHE A 615 21.31 -11.22 -1.30
CA PHE A 615 22.54 -10.49 -0.98
C PHE A 615 23.51 -10.53 -2.17
N LEU A 616 23.80 -11.72 -2.69
CA LEU A 616 24.71 -11.91 -3.81
C LEU A 616 24.20 -11.27 -5.10
N SER A 617 22.89 -11.30 -5.35
CA SER A 617 22.30 -10.68 -6.54
C SER A 617 22.64 -9.18 -6.58
N VAL A 618 22.47 -8.46 -5.47
CA VAL A 618 22.80 -7.02 -5.38
C VAL A 618 24.31 -6.76 -5.48
N ILE A 619 25.16 -7.56 -4.83
CA ILE A 619 26.61 -7.38 -4.91
C ILE A 619 27.11 -7.60 -6.34
N LEU A 620 26.58 -8.61 -7.03
CA LEU A 620 27.00 -8.96 -8.39
C LEU A 620 26.43 -8.02 -9.46
N GLU A 621 25.28 -7.39 -9.23
CA GLU A 621 24.78 -6.32 -10.11
C GLU A 621 25.74 -5.11 -10.12
N MET A 622 26.44 -4.86 -9.03
CA MET A 622 27.39 -3.76 -8.87
C MET A 622 28.82 -4.13 -9.26
N TYR A 623 29.07 -5.39 -9.62
CA TYR A 623 30.35 -5.89 -10.11
C TYR A 623 30.38 -5.85 -11.66
N PRO A 624 31.49 -5.43 -12.30
CA PRO A 624 32.75 -4.97 -11.70
C PRO A 624 32.77 -3.47 -11.35
N ASP A 625 31.80 -2.70 -11.85
CA ASP A 625 31.92 -1.23 -11.93
C ASP A 625 32.12 -0.51 -10.58
N ASN A 626 31.49 -0.99 -9.51
CA ASN A 626 31.47 -0.34 -8.19
C ASN A 626 32.12 -1.18 -7.07
N PHE A 627 32.39 -2.46 -7.31
CA PHE A 627 32.99 -3.36 -6.32
C PHE A 627 33.87 -4.42 -6.99
N MET A 628 35.14 -4.49 -6.60
CA MET A 628 36.10 -5.49 -7.10
C MET A 628 36.12 -6.71 -6.18
N LEU A 629 35.85 -7.89 -6.75
CA LEU A 629 35.93 -9.16 -6.03
C LEU A 629 37.37 -9.69 -6.03
N THR A 630 37.81 -10.18 -4.87
CA THR A 630 39.05 -10.97 -4.77
C THR A 630 38.79 -12.42 -5.23
N PRO A 631 39.81 -13.16 -5.69
CA PRO A 631 39.63 -14.57 -6.08
C PRO A 631 39.04 -15.46 -4.98
N GLN A 632 39.36 -15.15 -3.71
CA GLN A 632 38.78 -15.87 -2.57
C GLN A 632 37.29 -15.58 -2.41
N GLN A 633 36.86 -14.33 -2.61
CA GLN A 633 35.45 -13.97 -2.59
C GLN A 633 34.71 -14.62 -3.76
N GLU A 634 35.27 -14.66 -4.96
CA GLU A 634 34.66 -15.37 -6.09
C GLU A 634 34.40 -16.85 -5.78
N ILE A 635 35.38 -17.54 -5.17
CA ILE A 635 35.22 -18.93 -4.74
C ILE A 635 34.09 -19.05 -3.70
N LEU A 636 33.99 -18.14 -2.73
CA LEU A 636 32.89 -18.11 -1.75
C LEU A 636 31.52 -17.88 -2.43
N ILE A 637 31.45 -17.04 -3.48
CA ILE A 637 30.21 -16.86 -4.27
C ILE A 637 29.82 -18.16 -4.95
N ILE A 638 30.78 -18.85 -5.57
CA ILE A 638 30.53 -20.14 -6.24
C ILE A 638 30.06 -21.18 -5.20
N GLN A 639 30.67 -21.23 -4.00
CA GLN A 639 30.21 -22.10 -2.90
C GLN A 639 28.76 -21.80 -2.49
N ALA A 640 28.43 -20.52 -2.27
CA ALA A 640 27.09 -20.09 -1.92
C ALA A 640 26.10 -20.39 -3.05
N TRP A 641 26.48 -20.19 -4.32
CA TRP A 641 25.68 -20.53 -5.49
C TRP A 641 25.39 -22.03 -5.58
N VAL A 642 26.38 -22.90 -5.34
CA VAL A 642 26.18 -24.36 -5.27
C VAL A 642 25.17 -24.70 -4.16
N LYS A 643 25.31 -24.12 -2.96
CA LYS A 643 24.35 -24.30 -1.85
C LYS A 643 22.94 -23.85 -2.23
N ILE A 644 22.80 -22.68 -2.86
CA ILE A 644 21.50 -22.11 -3.29
C ILE A 644 20.84 -23.02 -4.34
N CYS A 645 21.58 -23.39 -5.39
CA CYS A 645 21.06 -24.24 -6.46
C CYS A 645 20.66 -25.63 -5.95
N LEU A 646 21.41 -26.18 -4.98
CA LEU A 646 21.08 -27.46 -4.37
C LEU A 646 19.74 -27.41 -3.62
N LEU A 647 19.46 -26.30 -2.91
CA LEU A 647 18.33 -26.19 -1.99
C LEU A 647 17.06 -25.56 -2.59
N THR A 648 17.16 -24.73 -3.62
CA THR A 648 16.01 -23.91 -4.10
C THR A 648 15.56 -24.17 -5.54
N ASN A 649 16.38 -24.78 -6.40
CA ASN A 649 16.10 -24.99 -7.83
C ASN A 649 15.78 -23.70 -8.64
N GLU A 650 15.90 -22.51 -8.03
CA GLU A 650 15.61 -21.20 -8.63
C GLU A 650 16.91 -20.38 -8.68
N SER A 651 17.49 -20.16 -9.86
CA SER A 651 18.67 -19.30 -9.97
C SER A 651 18.98 -18.77 -11.38
N SER A 652 17.98 -18.47 -12.23
CA SER A 652 18.28 -18.00 -13.60
C SER A 652 19.13 -16.71 -13.61
N ASP A 653 18.82 -15.74 -12.76
CA ASP A 653 19.50 -14.44 -12.77
C ASP A 653 20.83 -14.46 -12.01
N LEU A 654 20.85 -15.06 -10.82
CA LEU A 654 22.10 -15.23 -10.05
C LEU A 654 23.13 -16.06 -10.84
N THR A 655 22.69 -17.13 -11.50
CA THR A 655 23.60 -17.97 -12.31
C THR A 655 24.25 -17.17 -13.43
N ARG A 656 23.51 -16.31 -14.14
CA ARG A 656 24.06 -15.46 -15.21
C ARG A 656 25.15 -14.50 -14.73
N SER A 657 25.10 -14.08 -13.47
CA SER A 657 26.14 -13.25 -12.88
C SER A 657 27.33 -14.09 -12.39
N VAL A 658 27.09 -15.26 -11.80
CA VAL A 658 28.14 -16.16 -11.29
C VAL A 658 29.02 -16.74 -12.40
N ILE A 659 28.45 -17.07 -13.57
CA ILE A 659 29.22 -17.60 -14.71
C ILE A 659 30.21 -16.59 -15.31
N LYS A 660 30.05 -15.29 -15.01
CA LYS A 660 30.95 -14.22 -15.48
C LYS A 660 32.20 -14.06 -14.62
N LEU A 661 32.26 -14.71 -13.46
CA LEU A 661 33.41 -14.63 -12.55
C LEU A 661 34.64 -15.31 -13.16
N ASP A 662 35.83 -14.74 -12.92
CA ASP A 662 37.08 -15.26 -13.47
C ASP A 662 37.42 -16.65 -12.91
N SER A 663 37.06 -16.91 -11.65
CA SER A 663 37.22 -18.20 -10.98
C SER A 663 36.23 -19.27 -11.47
N PHE A 664 35.22 -18.92 -12.27
CA PHE A 664 34.26 -19.89 -12.81
C PHE A 664 34.85 -20.65 -14.01
N PRO A 665 34.66 -21.98 -14.13
CA PRO A 665 35.24 -22.76 -15.24
C PRO A 665 34.70 -22.33 -16.62
N LYS A 666 35.52 -21.64 -17.42
CA LYS A 666 35.12 -21.09 -18.73
C LYS A 666 34.50 -22.10 -19.70
N HIS A 667 34.95 -23.36 -19.65
CA HIS A 667 34.44 -24.43 -20.52
C HIS A 667 33.02 -24.89 -20.18
N THR A 668 32.49 -24.57 -19.00
CA THR A 668 31.12 -24.97 -18.59
C THR A 668 30.08 -23.87 -18.78
N VAL A 669 30.51 -22.63 -19.02
CA VAL A 669 29.65 -21.43 -19.09
C VAL A 669 28.46 -21.62 -20.05
N SER A 670 28.72 -22.03 -21.30
CA SER A 670 27.68 -22.21 -22.32
C SER A 670 26.65 -23.28 -21.98
N PHE A 671 27.06 -24.31 -21.24
CA PHE A 671 26.18 -25.40 -20.83
C PHE A 671 25.35 -25.04 -19.60
N VAL A 672 25.90 -24.22 -18.70
CA VAL A 672 25.24 -23.80 -17.46
C VAL A 672 24.23 -22.69 -17.74
N GLU A 673 24.54 -21.74 -18.63
CA GLU A 673 23.71 -20.57 -18.93
C GLU A 673 22.29 -20.92 -19.42
N TYR A 674 22.17 -21.94 -20.27
CA TYR A 674 20.89 -22.35 -20.88
C TYR A 674 20.29 -23.61 -20.24
N SER A 675 20.88 -24.12 -19.16
CA SER A 675 20.38 -25.31 -18.49
C SER A 675 19.11 -25.03 -17.68
N ARG A 676 18.21 -26.02 -17.64
CA ARG A 676 17.07 -26.04 -16.70
C ARG A 676 17.52 -26.23 -15.25
N ASP A 677 18.61 -26.96 -15.04
CA ASP A 677 19.26 -27.13 -13.73
C ASP A 677 20.74 -26.76 -13.87
N PRO A 678 21.10 -25.51 -13.50
CA PRO A 678 22.46 -25.02 -13.62
C PRO A 678 23.50 -25.86 -12.86
N LEU A 679 23.13 -26.40 -11.69
CA LEU A 679 24.05 -27.16 -10.85
C LEU A 679 24.33 -28.55 -11.43
N LEU A 680 23.30 -29.23 -11.97
CA LEU A 680 23.50 -30.51 -12.65
C LEU A 680 24.38 -30.35 -13.89
N SER A 681 24.08 -29.35 -14.73
CA SER A 681 24.90 -29.05 -15.91
C SER A 681 26.34 -28.71 -15.53
N PHE A 682 26.55 -27.96 -14.44
CA PHE A 682 27.88 -27.71 -13.91
C PHE A 682 28.60 -29.00 -13.49
N ILE A 683 27.93 -29.87 -12.73
CA ILE A 683 28.51 -31.15 -12.27
C ILE A 683 28.91 -32.05 -13.46
N GLU A 684 28.00 -32.23 -14.43
CA GLU A 684 28.22 -33.11 -15.57
C GLU A 684 29.39 -32.64 -16.44
N ASN A 685 29.47 -31.33 -16.72
CA ASN A 685 30.47 -30.76 -17.61
C ASN A 685 31.84 -30.58 -16.94
N VAL A 686 31.88 -30.24 -15.64
CA VAL A 686 33.15 -30.21 -14.89
C VAL A 686 33.73 -31.62 -14.76
N GLY A 687 32.90 -32.62 -14.46
CA GLY A 687 33.35 -34.01 -14.30
C GLY A 687 33.79 -34.69 -15.61
N SER A 688 33.23 -34.27 -16.75
CA SER A 688 33.54 -34.84 -18.07
C SER A 688 34.83 -34.28 -18.70
N ASN A 689 35.40 -33.22 -18.13
CA ASN A 689 36.62 -32.62 -18.65
C ASN A 689 37.83 -33.53 -18.39
N LYS A 690 38.45 -34.06 -19.45
CA LYS A 690 39.61 -34.96 -19.36
C LYS A 690 40.89 -34.24 -18.92
N GLU A 691 40.94 -32.91 -19.04
CA GLU A 691 42.01 -32.09 -18.49
C GLU A 691 41.72 -31.80 -17.01
N ASN A 692 42.00 -32.79 -16.16
CA ASN A 692 41.91 -32.67 -14.71
C ASN A 692 42.97 -31.69 -14.18
N SER A 693 42.74 -30.40 -14.35
CA SER A 693 43.62 -29.36 -13.83
C SER A 693 43.58 -29.37 -12.31
N LEU A 694 44.74 -29.12 -11.67
CA LEU A 694 44.85 -28.96 -10.21
C LEU A 694 43.90 -27.87 -9.68
N ASN A 695 43.56 -26.89 -10.52
CA ASN A 695 42.64 -25.81 -10.20
C ASN A 695 41.18 -26.29 -10.14
N THR A 696 40.76 -27.17 -11.06
CA THR A 696 39.43 -27.80 -11.03
C THR A 696 39.23 -28.63 -9.77
N MET A 697 40.25 -29.41 -9.37
CA MET A 697 40.21 -30.18 -8.12
C MET A 697 40.09 -29.28 -6.88
N LYS A 698 40.87 -28.18 -6.81
CA LYS A 698 40.78 -27.21 -5.71
C LYS A 698 39.42 -26.51 -5.65
N LEU A 699 38.84 -26.17 -6.79
CA LEU A 699 37.51 -25.57 -6.87
C LEU A 699 36.45 -26.54 -6.34
N LEU A 700 36.45 -27.80 -6.80
CA LEU A 700 35.51 -28.82 -6.34
C LEU A 700 35.68 -29.16 -4.86
N ASP A 701 36.91 -29.25 -4.36
CA ASP A 701 37.19 -29.43 -2.92
C ASP A 701 36.61 -28.25 -2.11
N SER A 702 36.75 -27.02 -2.62
CA SER A 702 36.19 -25.81 -2.02
C SER A 702 34.66 -25.79 -2.07
N CYS A 703 34.04 -26.23 -3.16
CA CYS A 703 32.58 -26.24 -3.32
C CYS A 703 31.91 -27.37 -2.53
N PHE A 704 32.42 -28.60 -2.63
CA PHE A 704 31.79 -29.82 -2.09
C PHE A 704 32.30 -30.22 -0.71
N GLY A 705 33.51 -29.81 -0.31
CA GLY A 705 34.04 -30.10 1.02
C GLY A 705 33.17 -29.56 2.16
N PRO A 706 32.82 -28.26 2.17
CA PRO A 706 31.97 -27.68 3.22
C PRO A 706 30.53 -28.22 3.26
N ILE A 707 30.02 -28.78 2.14
CA ILE A 707 28.64 -29.28 2.04
C ILE A 707 28.32 -30.28 3.15
N SER A 708 29.28 -31.15 3.47
CA SER A 708 29.14 -32.14 4.54
C SER A 708 28.79 -31.53 5.90
N LYS A 709 29.29 -30.33 6.22
CA LYS A 709 29.09 -29.69 7.52
C LYS A 709 27.65 -29.22 7.72
N TRP A 710 27.09 -28.55 6.71
CA TRP A 710 25.77 -27.93 6.83
C TRP A 710 24.62 -28.81 6.34
N LEU A 711 24.85 -29.86 5.53
CA LEU A 711 23.79 -30.80 5.12
C LEU A 711 23.11 -31.48 6.31
N SER A 712 23.84 -31.71 7.40
CA SER A 712 23.30 -32.29 8.63
C SER A 712 22.07 -31.55 9.16
N GLN A 713 22.02 -30.22 8.99
CA GLN A 713 20.90 -29.36 9.41
C GLN A 713 19.61 -29.67 8.65
N TYR A 714 19.71 -30.07 7.37
CA TYR A 714 18.57 -30.35 6.51
C TYR A 714 18.14 -31.82 6.55
N LEU A 715 19.02 -32.73 6.99
CA LEU A 715 18.78 -34.18 6.94
C LEU A 715 18.41 -34.80 8.30
N SER A 716 18.79 -34.17 9.41
CA SER A 716 18.49 -34.66 10.76
C SER A 716 17.01 -34.55 11.12
N GLN A 717 16.37 -33.44 10.76
CA GLN A 717 14.93 -33.20 10.91
C GLN A 717 14.36 -32.54 9.64
N PRO A 718 14.15 -33.31 8.55
CA PRO A 718 13.72 -32.75 7.29
C PRO A 718 12.25 -32.32 7.32
N GLU A 719 11.98 -31.05 6.99
CA GLU A 719 10.61 -30.51 6.86
C GLU A 719 10.03 -30.68 5.45
N ASN A 720 10.89 -30.76 4.43
CA ASN A 720 10.49 -30.76 3.02
C ASN A 720 11.07 -31.97 2.26
N GLU A 721 10.19 -32.91 1.88
CA GLU A 721 10.57 -34.12 1.16
C GLU A 721 11.19 -33.85 -0.22
N LEU A 722 10.65 -32.90 -0.99
CA LEU A 722 11.15 -32.57 -2.33
C LEU A 722 12.58 -32.04 -2.29
N MET A 723 12.89 -31.21 -1.29
CA MET A 723 14.25 -30.70 -1.06
C MET A 723 15.20 -31.84 -0.72
N VAL A 724 14.81 -32.78 0.16
CA VAL A 724 15.64 -33.95 0.50
C VAL A 724 15.89 -34.83 -0.74
N VAL A 725 14.85 -35.13 -1.51
CA VAL A 725 14.98 -35.91 -2.76
C VAL A 725 15.92 -35.21 -3.74
N ARG A 726 15.82 -33.87 -3.88
CA ARG A 726 16.74 -33.08 -4.71
C ARG A 726 18.19 -33.18 -4.24
N ILE A 727 18.44 -33.03 -2.93
CA ILE A 727 19.78 -33.16 -2.35
C ILE A 727 20.38 -34.53 -2.75
N TYR A 728 19.65 -35.62 -2.50
CA TYR A 728 20.12 -36.96 -2.82
C TYR A 728 20.34 -37.18 -4.32
N PHE A 729 19.44 -36.67 -5.17
CA PHE A 729 19.57 -36.78 -6.62
C PHE A 729 20.79 -36.02 -7.16
N VAL A 730 20.93 -34.73 -6.83
CA VAL A 730 22.05 -33.90 -7.30
C VAL A 730 23.39 -34.42 -6.77
N MET A 731 23.45 -34.82 -5.51
CA MET A 731 24.67 -35.41 -4.93
C MET A 731 25.00 -36.77 -5.56
N SER A 732 24.02 -37.57 -6.00
CA SER A 732 24.29 -38.81 -6.72
C SER A 732 24.97 -38.56 -8.07
N GLN A 733 24.58 -37.48 -8.77
CA GLN A 733 25.23 -37.05 -10.01
C GLN A 733 26.65 -36.50 -9.73
N ALA A 734 26.84 -35.78 -8.62
CA ALA A 734 28.17 -35.32 -8.20
C ALA A 734 29.11 -36.51 -7.94
N PHE A 735 28.62 -37.58 -7.32
CA PHE A 735 29.39 -38.82 -7.15
C PHE A 735 29.72 -39.46 -8.49
N LEU A 736 28.74 -39.56 -9.40
CA LEU A 736 28.88 -40.23 -10.69
C LEU A 736 29.89 -39.55 -11.61
N HIS A 737 29.80 -38.22 -11.75
CA HIS A 737 30.60 -37.46 -12.69
C HIS A 737 31.88 -36.89 -12.08
N CYS A 738 31.85 -36.46 -10.82
CA CYS A 738 33.00 -35.82 -10.16
C CYS A 738 33.71 -36.73 -9.14
N GLY A 739 33.31 -38.00 -9.00
CA GLY A 739 33.86 -38.90 -7.98
C GLY A 739 35.38 -39.00 -7.96
N ASN A 740 36.01 -39.10 -9.13
CA ASN A 740 37.48 -39.16 -9.29
C ASN A 740 38.20 -37.87 -8.85
N LEU A 741 37.48 -36.74 -8.81
CA LEU A 741 38.00 -35.42 -8.38
C LEU A 741 37.74 -35.15 -6.89
N LEU A 742 36.76 -35.86 -6.31
CA LEU A 742 36.35 -35.71 -4.90
C LEU A 742 36.98 -36.75 -3.97
N TYR A 743 37.57 -37.81 -4.52
CA TYR A 743 38.15 -38.91 -3.77
C TYR A 743 39.68 -38.91 -3.79
N TYR A 744 40.29 -38.90 -2.61
CA TYR A 744 41.73 -39.01 -2.44
C TYR A 744 42.05 -40.20 -1.54
N ARG A 745 42.62 -41.28 -2.11
CA ARG A 745 42.92 -42.53 -1.39
C ARG A 745 43.68 -42.34 -0.08
N ASN A 746 44.64 -41.41 -0.05
CA ASN A 746 45.53 -41.21 1.10
C ASN A 746 45.00 -40.17 2.10
N LYS A 747 43.82 -39.57 1.86
CA LYS A 747 43.23 -38.55 2.74
C LYS A 747 41.87 -39.06 3.23
N SER A 748 41.83 -39.48 4.49
CA SER A 748 40.60 -39.95 5.14
C SER A 748 39.49 -38.90 5.20
N THR A 749 39.83 -37.62 5.07
CA THR A 749 38.93 -36.45 5.10
C THR A 749 38.79 -35.79 3.72
N CYS A 750 38.65 -36.57 2.65
CA CYS A 750 38.28 -36.02 1.34
C CYS A 750 36.78 -35.70 1.27
N PRO A 751 36.33 -34.82 0.36
CA PRO A 751 34.92 -34.49 0.19
C PRO A 751 34.04 -35.73 0.02
N LEU A 752 34.47 -36.70 -0.78
CA LEU A 752 33.69 -37.93 -0.99
C LEU A 752 33.49 -38.72 0.31
N THR A 753 34.54 -38.94 1.12
CA THR A 753 34.42 -39.73 2.36
C THR A 753 33.53 -39.04 3.38
N GLN A 754 33.62 -37.70 3.46
CA GLN A 754 32.74 -36.89 4.31
C GLN A 754 31.28 -36.96 3.84
N LEU A 755 31.01 -36.82 2.55
CA LEU A 755 29.66 -36.92 1.99
C LEU A 755 29.07 -38.31 2.20
N VAL A 756 29.85 -39.39 2.05
CA VAL A 756 29.42 -40.76 2.39
C VAL A 756 28.99 -40.84 3.86
N SER A 757 29.76 -40.26 4.77
CA SER A 757 29.46 -40.27 6.22
C SER A 757 28.26 -39.40 6.63
N VAL A 758 27.76 -38.53 5.76
CA VAL A 758 26.61 -37.64 6.05
C VAL A 758 25.35 -38.10 5.31
N LEU A 759 25.47 -38.46 4.04
CA LEU A 759 24.35 -38.82 3.17
C LEU A 759 24.01 -40.32 3.22
N LEU A 760 25.01 -41.19 3.10
CA LEU A 760 24.78 -42.61 2.85
C LEU A 760 24.86 -43.45 4.12
N LEU A 761 25.89 -43.21 4.93
CA LEU A 761 26.21 -44.02 6.11
C LEU A 761 26.49 -43.13 7.33
N PRO A 762 25.50 -42.34 7.80
CA PRO A 762 25.66 -41.55 9.01
C PRO A 762 25.90 -42.43 10.23
N SER A 763 26.68 -41.93 11.20
CA SER A 763 27.08 -42.68 12.39
C SER A 763 25.89 -43.23 13.17
N ASP A 764 24.82 -42.45 13.29
CA ASP A 764 23.57 -42.86 13.92
C ASP A 764 22.91 -44.06 13.23
N PHE A 765 22.95 -44.10 11.89
CA PHE A 765 22.43 -45.20 11.10
C PHE A 765 23.30 -46.45 11.23
N LEU A 766 24.63 -46.29 11.26
CA LEU A 766 25.56 -47.40 11.46
C LEU A 766 25.37 -48.10 12.82
N VAL A 767 25.01 -47.32 13.86
CA VAL A 767 24.68 -47.80 15.23
C VAL A 767 23.26 -48.39 15.32
N GLY A 768 22.45 -48.31 14.25
CA GLY A 768 21.16 -48.99 14.14
C GLY A 768 19.93 -48.10 14.36
N LYS A 769 20.08 -46.77 14.42
CA LYS A 769 18.92 -45.86 14.42
C LYS A 769 18.30 -45.81 13.02
N ALA A 770 16.97 -45.83 12.96
CA ALA A 770 16.26 -45.71 11.69
C ALA A 770 16.38 -44.30 11.10
N LEU A 771 16.51 -44.22 9.78
CA LEU A 771 16.51 -42.96 9.04
C LEU A 771 15.09 -42.39 8.89
N ASN A 772 15.00 -41.07 8.73
CA ASN A 772 13.73 -40.41 8.44
C ASN A 772 13.15 -40.92 7.09
N PRO A 773 11.81 -41.08 6.97
CA PRO A 773 11.18 -41.56 5.72
C PRO A 773 11.52 -40.74 4.46
N PHE A 774 11.65 -39.41 4.57
CA PHE A 774 12.02 -38.56 3.43
C PHE A 774 13.44 -38.84 2.95
N VAL A 775 14.35 -39.07 3.90
CA VAL A 775 15.74 -39.48 3.61
C VAL A 775 15.77 -40.85 2.96
N LEU A 776 15.02 -41.82 3.49
CA LEU A 776 14.91 -43.16 2.91
C LEU A 776 14.35 -43.12 1.48
N ASN A 777 13.35 -42.27 1.20
CA ASN A 777 12.82 -42.10 -0.15
C ASN A 777 13.85 -41.47 -1.11
N GLY A 778 14.55 -40.43 -0.66
CA GLY A 778 15.63 -39.80 -1.42
C GLY A 778 16.75 -40.79 -1.78
N ILE A 779 17.18 -41.59 -0.81
CA ILE A 779 18.14 -42.68 -1.02
C ILE A 779 17.56 -43.71 -1.97
N LYS A 780 16.34 -44.24 -1.73
CA LYS A 780 15.73 -45.27 -2.58
C LYS A 780 15.71 -44.87 -4.06
N LYS A 781 15.44 -43.59 -4.38
CA LYS A 781 15.40 -43.09 -5.76
C LYS A 781 16.78 -42.94 -6.43
N SER A 782 17.85 -42.81 -5.64
CA SER A 782 19.21 -42.48 -6.11
C SER A 782 20.27 -43.53 -5.76
N TRP A 783 19.92 -44.57 -5.00
CA TRP A 783 20.85 -45.54 -4.43
C TRP A 783 21.69 -46.26 -5.50
N ASN A 784 21.06 -46.64 -6.63
CA ASN A 784 21.74 -47.32 -7.73
C ASN A 784 22.82 -46.44 -8.35
N VAL A 785 22.59 -45.12 -8.43
CA VAL A 785 23.55 -44.14 -8.97
C VAL A 785 24.74 -43.99 -8.03
N TYR A 786 24.51 -43.93 -6.71
CA TYR A 786 25.60 -43.93 -5.72
C TYR A 786 26.44 -45.21 -5.77
N PHE A 787 25.78 -46.37 -5.89
CA PHE A 787 26.47 -47.65 -6.00
C PHE A 787 27.33 -47.69 -7.28
N GLU A 788 26.76 -47.30 -8.42
CA GLU A 788 27.47 -47.21 -9.70
C GLU A 788 28.67 -46.26 -9.62
N ALA A 789 28.47 -45.06 -9.05
CA ALA A 789 29.53 -44.07 -8.91
C ALA A 789 30.73 -44.60 -8.12
N ILE A 790 30.49 -45.29 -7.01
CA ILE A 790 31.56 -45.86 -6.18
C ILE A 790 32.28 -47.00 -6.91
N VAL A 791 31.55 -47.83 -7.67
CA VAL A 791 32.15 -48.90 -8.50
C VAL A 791 33.05 -48.28 -9.59
N LYS A 792 32.64 -47.18 -10.22
CA LYS A 792 33.42 -46.51 -11.28
C LYS A 792 34.75 -45.92 -10.83
N LEU A 793 34.92 -45.60 -9.54
CA LEU A 793 36.19 -45.09 -9.02
C LEU A 793 37.35 -46.08 -9.22
N ASN A 794 37.04 -47.38 -9.36
CA ASN A 794 37.93 -48.48 -9.75
C ASN A 794 39.40 -48.34 -9.29
N THR A 795 39.59 -48.04 -8.00
CA THR A 795 40.92 -48.04 -7.38
C THR A 795 41.18 -49.43 -6.81
N VAL A 796 42.17 -50.14 -7.37
CA VAL A 796 42.95 -51.27 -6.78
C VAL A 796 42.72 -51.43 -5.27
N PRO A 797 42.41 -52.65 -4.74
CA PRO A 797 41.60 -52.88 -3.54
C PRO A 797 41.72 -51.78 -2.49
N ASP A 798 40.75 -50.86 -2.52
CA ASP A 798 40.61 -49.82 -1.52
C ASP A 798 39.66 -50.28 -0.42
N SER A 799 40.21 -50.43 0.79
CA SER A 799 39.45 -50.94 1.93
C SER A 799 38.25 -50.08 2.33
N PHE A 800 38.29 -48.76 2.05
CA PHE A 800 37.18 -47.86 2.33
C PHE A 800 36.06 -48.06 1.32
N LEU A 801 36.34 -48.02 0.01
CA LEU A 801 35.31 -48.20 -1.02
C LEU A 801 34.66 -49.59 -0.93
N GLU A 802 35.47 -50.62 -0.70
CA GLU A 802 34.99 -52.00 -0.50
C GLU A 802 34.05 -52.13 0.71
N ARG A 803 34.39 -51.45 1.81
CA ARG A 803 33.55 -51.36 3.00
C ARG A 803 32.26 -50.60 2.70
N THR A 804 32.33 -49.46 2.03
CA THR A 804 31.16 -48.66 1.67
C THR A 804 30.20 -49.43 0.79
N LEU A 805 30.68 -50.11 -0.26
CA LEU A 805 29.82 -50.93 -1.14
C LEU A 805 29.13 -52.06 -0.38
N ARG A 806 29.85 -52.74 0.52
CA ARG A 806 29.27 -53.79 1.36
C ARG A 806 28.22 -53.21 2.31
N ASP A 807 28.52 -52.11 2.99
CA ASP A 807 27.63 -51.52 3.99
C ASP A 807 26.40 -50.88 3.33
N LEU A 808 26.53 -50.32 2.11
CA LEU A 808 25.41 -49.86 1.28
C LEU A 808 24.43 -50.99 0.95
N LEU A 809 24.95 -52.21 0.75
CA LEU A 809 24.12 -53.39 0.55
C LEU A 809 23.49 -53.84 1.87
N THR A 810 24.30 -54.08 2.90
CA THR A 810 23.85 -54.75 4.13
C THR A 810 22.96 -53.88 5.01
N LYS A 811 23.28 -52.59 5.14
CA LYS A 811 22.53 -51.67 6.01
C LYS A 811 21.19 -51.23 5.41
N PHE A 812 21.08 -51.16 4.08
CA PHE A 812 19.83 -50.75 3.42
C PHE A 812 18.88 -51.90 3.05
N MET A 813 19.37 -53.15 3.02
CA MET A 813 18.54 -54.35 2.78
C MET A 813 17.25 -54.42 3.64
N PRO A 814 17.27 -54.08 4.94
CA PRO A 814 16.05 -54.09 5.76
C PRO A 814 14.97 -53.10 5.28
N TYR A 815 15.36 -51.99 4.66
CA TYR A 815 14.48 -50.88 4.30
C TYR A 815 13.91 -50.96 2.89
N PHE A 816 14.55 -51.72 1.98
CA PHE A 816 14.03 -51.90 0.62
C PHE A 816 13.05 -53.07 0.52
N THR A 817 12.07 -52.91 -0.36
CA THR A 817 11.11 -53.94 -0.76
C THR A 817 11.71 -54.80 -1.87
N THR A 818 11.31 -56.07 -1.97
CA THR A 818 11.92 -57.00 -2.93
C THR A 818 11.50 -56.76 -4.39
N GLY A 819 10.26 -56.31 -4.63
CA GLY A 819 9.73 -56.09 -5.99
C GLY A 819 10.10 -54.76 -6.63
N ASP A 820 10.47 -53.76 -5.82
CA ASP A 820 10.84 -52.40 -6.28
C ASP A 820 12.13 -51.94 -5.58
N SER A 821 13.10 -52.86 -5.53
CA SER A 821 14.41 -52.58 -4.95
C SER A 821 15.25 -51.78 -5.92
N PRO A 822 15.92 -50.68 -5.49
CA PRO A 822 16.85 -49.96 -6.35
C PRO A 822 18.04 -50.82 -6.78
N MET A 823 18.32 -51.92 -6.06
CA MET A 823 19.37 -52.89 -6.39
C MET A 823 19.13 -53.59 -7.73
N LEU A 824 17.88 -53.67 -8.21
CA LEU A 824 17.51 -54.25 -9.51
C LEU A 824 18.12 -53.49 -10.69
N LYS A 825 18.27 -52.17 -10.57
CA LYS A 825 18.85 -51.34 -11.63
C LYS A 825 20.35 -51.58 -11.83
N CYS A 826 21.04 -52.14 -10.84
CA CYS A 826 22.48 -52.40 -10.95
C CYS A 826 22.83 -53.52 -11.94
N ILE A 827 21.86 -54.27 -12.45
CA ILE A 827 22.07 -55.32 -13.46
C ILE A 827 22.09 -54.75 -14.87
N GLU A 828 21.57 -53.55 -15.10
CA GLU A 828 21.59 -52.92 -16.42
C GLU A 828 23.03 -52.63 -16.91
N ASN A 829 24.01 -52.59 -16.01
CA ASN A 829 25.42 -52.36 -16.30
C ASN A 829 26.30 -53.51 -15.79
N GLU A 830 27.15 -54.05 -16.67
CA GLU A 830 28.01 -55.20 -16.39
C GLU A 830 28.96 -55.01 -15.20
N THR A 831 29.54 -53.80 -15.07
CA THR A 831 30.52 -53.51 -14.00
C THR A 831 29.85 -53.47 -12.63
N THR A 832 28.67 -52.86 -12.54
CA THR A 832 27.88 -52.81 -11.31
C THR A 832 27.27 -54.15 -10.97
N ALA A 833 26.84 -54.92 -11.98
CA ALA A 833 26.33 -56.27 -11.82
C ALA A 833 27.39 -57.19 -11.19
N ASN A 834 28.64 -57.15 -11.68
CA ASN A 834 29.74 -57.94 -11.12
C ASN A 834 29.93 -57.65 -9.64
N SER A 835 30.05 -56.36 -9.29
CA SER A 835 30.29 -55.93 -7.91
C SER A 835 29.11 -56.29 -6.99
N ILE A 836 27.87 -55.96 -7.38
CA ILE A 836 26.71 -56.21 -6.52
C ILE A 836 26.47 -57.71 -6.28
N LEU A 837 26.62 -58.55 -7.31
CA LEU A 837 26.45 -60.00 -7.20
C LEU A 837 27.52 -60.63 -6.30
N GLU A 838 28.77 -60.16 -6.40
CA GLU A 838 29.84 -60.58 -5.49
C GLU A 838 29.52 -60.20 -4.04
N LYS A 839 29.05 -58.96 -3.79
CA LYS A 839 28.68 -58.52 -2.45
C LYS A 839 27.48 -59.29 -1.89
N PHE A 840 26.48 -59.62 -2.71
CA PHE A 840 25.37 -60.50 -2.33
C PHE A 840 25.88 -61.88 -1.90
N ALA A 841 26.75 -62.48 -2.72
CA ALA A 841 27.30 -63.79 -2.43
C ALA A 841 28.08 -63.81 -1.11
N VAL A 842 28.94 -62.81 -0.88
CA VAL A 842 29.76 -62.73 0.34
C VAL A 842 28.93 -62.40 1.58
N ALA A 843 27.96 -61.48 1.49
CA ALA A 843 27.21 -61.02 2.66
C ALA A 843 26.07 -61.95 3.07
N TYR A 844 25.37 -62.56 2.11
CA TYR A 844 24.12 -63.28 2.37
C TYR A 844 24.15 -64.78 2.07
N PHE A 845 25.06 -65.26 1.22
CA PHE A 845 25.02 -66.64 0.74
C PHE A 845 26.19 -67.52 1.22
N LYS A 846 27.41 -66.98 1.25
CA LYS A 846 28.60 -67.72 1.66
C LYS A 846 28.66 -67.91 3.18
N HIS A 847 28.88 -69.14 3.63
CA HIS A 847 28.97 -69.50 5.03
C HIS A 847 30.35 -69.14 5.62
N PRO A 848 30.44 -68.59 6.86
CA PRO A 848 29.35 -68.31 7.80
C PRO A 848 28.60 -67.00 7.52
N ILE A 849 27.27 -67.08 7.45
CA ILE A 849 26.39 -65.93 7.24
C ILE A 849 26.08 -65.27 8.60
N LYS A 850 26.26 -63.95 8.69
CA LYS A 850 26.01 -63.16 9.92
C LYS A 850 24.69 -62.39 9.89
N GLU A 851 23.99 -62.42 8.76
CA GLU A 851 22.76 -61.67 8.49
C GLU A 851 21.50 -62.42 8.98
N SER A 852 20.41 -61.69 9.18
CA SER A 852 19.14 -62.27 9.63
C SER A 852 18.45 -63.08 8.52
N ASP A 853 17.72 -64.13 8.90
CA ASP A 853 16.97 -64.96 7.95
C ASP A 853 15.98 -64.16 7.09
N ALA A 854 15.40 -63.10 7.64
CA ALA A 854 14.51 -62.20 6.89
C ALA A 854 15.26 -61.45 5.78
N ASN A 855 16.47 -60.95 6.04
CA ASN A 855 17.30 -60.28 5.04
C ASN A 855 17.83 -61.26 3.99
N ILE A 856 18.19 -62.49 4.40
CA ILE A 856 18.58 -63.56 3.48
C ILE A 856 17.43 -63.89 2.53
N LEU A 857 16.21 -64.04 3.04
CA LEU A 857 15.03 -64.26 2.21
C LEU A 857 14.78 -63.11 1.22
N LYS A 858 14.97 -61.86 1.64
CA LYS A 858 14.89 -60.69 0.74
C LYS A 858 15.97 -60.74 -0.34
N ALA A 859 17.22 -61.03 0.02
CA ALA A 859 18.32 -61.18 -0.93
C ALA A 859 18.03 -62.28 -1.96
N LEU A 860 17.55 -63.44 -1.52
CA LEU A 860 17.16 -64.55 -2.39
C LEU A 860 16.03 -64.15 -3.36
N LYS A 861 15.01 -63.42 -2.89
CA LYS A 861 13.94 -62.89 -3.76
C LYS A 861 14.46 -61.89 -4.78
N ILE A 862 15.40 -61.02 -4.40
CA ILE A 862 16.03 -60.06 -5.32
C ILE A 862 16.84 -60.81 -6.38
N ILE A 863 17.63 -61.82 -6.01
CA ILE A 863 18.34 -62.68 -6.98
C ILE A 863 17.37 -63.45 -7.87
N ASN A 864 16.24 -63.94 -7.34
CA ASN A 864 15.22 -64.57 -8.17
C ASN A 864 14.67 -63.61 -9.23
N ASN A 865 14.36 -62.38 -8.84
CA ASN A 865 13.94 -61.34 -9.78
C ASN A 865 15.05 -61.01 -10.79
N PHE A 866 16.32 -61.06 -10.39
CA PHE A 866 17.45 -60.88 -11.31
C PHE A 866 17.46 -61.98 -12.38
N VAL A 867 17.25 -63.23 -11.98
CA VAL A 867 17.17 -64.38 -12.89
C VAL A 867 16.00 -64.22 -13.87
N GLU A 868 14.83 -63.81 -13.38
CA GLU A 868 13.62 -63.63 -14.20
C GLU A 868 13.73 -62.44 -15.17
N CYS A 869 14.41 -61.35 -14.79
CA CYS A 869 14.56 -60.15 -15.62
C CYS A 869 15.78 -60.18 -16.57
N SER A 870 16.71 -61.13 -16.41
CA SER A 870 17.95 -61.16 -17.19
C SER A 870 17.70 -61.67 -18.62
N THR A 871 17.93 -60.81 -19.61
CA THR A 871 17.89 -61.16 -21.04
C THR A 871 19.29 -61.30 -21.68
N SER A 872 20.33 -60.82 -21.00
CA SER A 872 21.73 -60.89 -21.47
C SER A 872 22.42 -62.16 -21.00
N GLU A 873 22.95 -62.92 -21.95
CA GLU A 873 23.74 -64.14 -21.71
C GLU A 873 24.94 -63.88 -20.80
N TYR A 874 25.62 -62.74 -21.00
CA TYR A 874 26.79 -62.36 -20.20
C TYR A 874 26.43 -62.03 -18.75
N LEU A 875 25.37 -61.27 -18.51
CA LEU A 875 24.91 -60.94 -17.16
C LEU A 875 24.40 -62.20 -16.44
N PHE A 876 23.73 -63.10 -17.17
CA PHE A 876 23.29 -64.37 -16.63
C PHE A 876 24.47 -65.26 -16.22
N LYS A 877 25.51 -65.32 -17.06
CA LYS A 877 26.78 -65.99 -16.74
C LYS A 877 27.42 -65.45 -15.46
N LEU A 878 27.46 -64.13 -15.33
CA LEU A 878 28.00 -63.46 -14.15
C LEU A 878 27.21 -63.78 -12.88
N LEU A 879 25.88 -63.80 -12.98
CA LEU A 879 24.98 -64.20 -11.90
C LEU A 879 25.28 -65.65 -11.46
N VAL A 880 25.39 -66.57 -12.43
CA VAL A 880 25.72 -67.98 -12.15
C VAL A 880 27.08 -68.09 -11.46
N ASP A 881 28.13 -67.49 -12.04
CA ASP A 881 29.50 -67.53 -11.53
C ASP A 881 29.62 -67.01 -10.10
N LYS A 882 28.98 -65.87 -9.81
CA LYS A 882 29.13 -65.20 -8.50
C LYS A 882 28.23 -65.78 -7.41
N THR A 883 27.02 -66.23 -7.73
CA THR A 883 26.00 -66.52 -6.70
C THR A 883 25.76 -68.01 -6.43
N VAL A 884 25.88 -68.89 -7.43
CA VAL A 884 25.42 -70.29 -7.31
C VAL A 884 26.16 -71.06 -6.22
N TYR A 885 27.49 -70.92 -6.15
CA TYR A 885 28.29 -71.50 -5.07
C TYR A 885 27.73 -71.11 -3.68
N GLY A 886 27.41 -69.83 -3.48
CA GLY A 886 26.83 -69.36 -2.23
C GLY A 886 25.42 -69.89 -1.99
N LEU A 887 24.58 -69.92 -3.04
CA LEU A 887 23.22 -70.47 -2.94
C LEU A 887 23.23 -71.93 -2.47
N PHE A 888 24.20 -72.73 -2.93
CA PHE A 888 24.39 -74.09 -2.42
C PHE A 888 24.73 -74.12 -0.93
N GLU A 889 25.59 -73.23 -0.44
CA GLU A 889 25.88 -73.12 1.00
C GLU A 889 24.62 -72.71 1.80
N VAL A 890 23.74 -71.85 1.26
CA VAL A 890 22.44 -71.52 1.89
C VAL A 890 21.55 -72.76 1.99
N VAL A 891 21.46 -73.58 0.93
CA VAL A 891 20.67 -74.82 0.94
C VAL A 891 21.19 -75.83 1.97
N ILE A 892 22.51 -75.89 2.15
CA ILE A 892 23.18 -76.81 3.06
C ILE A 892 23.04 -76.36 4.53
N PHE A 893 23.20 -75.06 4.82
CA PHE A 893 23.41 -74.58 6.19
C PHE A 893 22.31 -73.65 6.76
N ASN A 894 21.41 -73.09 5.96
CA ASN A 894 20.49 -72.03 6.42
C ASN A 894 19.01 -72.47 6.42
N SER A 895 18.21 -71.85 7.30
CA SER A 895 16.77 -72.11 7.44
C SER A 895 15.97 -71.77 6.18
N GLN A 896 16.44 -70.79 5.39
CA GLN A 896 15.83 -70.35 4.13
C GLN A 896 16.15 -71.26 2.93
N ARG A 897 16.55 -72.53 3.17
CA ARG A 897 16.90 -73.51 2.13
C ARG A 897 15.84 -73.65 1.02
N ASN A 898 14.55 -73.59 1.36
CA ASN A 898 13.48 -73.75 0.37
C ASN A 898 13.42 -72.58 -0.62
N ALA A 899 13.65 -71.36 -0.13
CA ALA A 899 13.73 -70.18 -1.00
C ALA A 899 14.96 -70.27 -1.92
N ALA A 900 16.11 -70.70 -1.39
CA ALA A 900 17.32 -70.89 -2.18
C ALA A 900 17.16 -71.98 -3.25
N ILE A 901 16.49 -73.10 -2.93
CA ILE A 901 16.11 -74.14 -3.91
C ILE A 901 15.24 -73.53 -5.02
N GLY A 902 14.30 -72.65 -4.66
CA GLY A 902 13.47 -71.92 -5.63
C GLY A 902 14.31 -71.10 -6.63
N VAL A 903 15.30 -70.35 -6.13
CA VAL A 903 16.23 -69.58 -6.97
C VAL A 903 17.06 -70.50 -7.87
N VAL A 904 17.61 -71.59 -7.32
CA VAL A 904 18.39 -72.57 -8.09
C VAL A 904 17.54 -73.17 -9.21
N LYS A 905 16.27 -73.51 -8.92
CA LYS A 905 15.32 -73.99 -9.93
C LYS A 905 15.10 -72.95 -11.02
N ALA A 906 14.87 -71.68 -10.65
CA ALA A 906 14.67 -70.59 -11.60
C ALA A 906 15.90 -70.42 -12.53
N ILE A 907 17.12 -70.53 -11.99
CA ILE A 907 18.36 -70.49 -12.78
C ILE A 907 18.38 -71.64 -13.79
N THR A 908 18.13 -72.87 -13.34
CA THR A 908 18.21 -74.07 -14.21
C THR A 908 17.08 -74.15 -15.23
N CYS A 909 15.92 -73.54 -14.97
CA CYS A 909 14.79 -73.48 -15.90
C CYS A 909 14.87 -72.30 -16.87
N SER A 910 15.84 -71.39 -16.71
CA SER A 910 16.03 -70.26 -17.62
C SER A 910 16.49 -70.74 -19.01
N PRO A 911 16.01 -70.14 -20.11
CA PRO A 911 16.51 -70.45 -21.45
C PRO A 911 18.01 -70.15 -21.61
N LEU A 912 18.57 -69.26 -20.78
CA LEU A 912 19.99 -68.90 -20.80
C LEU A 912 20.89 -69.92 -20.08
N TYR A 913 20.32 -70.92 -19.37
CA TYR A 913 21.10 -71.89 -18.60
C TYR A 913 22.09 -72.69 -19.46
N GLN A 914 21.70 -73.10 -20.66
CA GLN A 914 22.55 -73.94 -21.53
C GLN A 914 23.89 -73.28 -21.86
N SER A 915 23.92 -71.95 -21.99
CA SER A 915 25.14 -71.18 -22.24
C SER A 915 26.05 -71.02 -21.02
N THR A 916 25.54 -71.29 -19.82
CA THR A 916 26.22 -71.04 -18.54
C THR A 916 26.41 -72.29 -17.69
N ASN A 917 25.99 -73.46 -18.17
CA ASN A 917 26.02 -74.74 -17.46
C ASN A 917 27.44 -75.12 -16.99
N GLN A 918 28.49 -74.73 -17.71
CA GLN A 918 29.88 -75.00 -17.31
C GLN A 918 30.25 -74.31 -15.99
N TYR A 919 29.83 -73.07 -15.79
CA TYR A 919 30.06 -72.31 -14.53
C TYR A 919 29.25 -72.90 -13.38
N PHE A 920 28.04 -73.38 -13.68
CA PHE A 920 27.21 -74.10 -12.72
C PHE A 920 27.88 -75.43 -12.28
N LYS A 921 28.41 -76.20 -13.25
CA LYS A 921 29.17 -77.44 -13.01
C LYS A 921 30.42 -77.19 -12.15
N GLN A 922 31.16 -76.11 -12.43
CA GLN A 922 32.32 -75.71 -11.62
C GLN A 922 31.92 -75.41 -10.16
N SER A 923 30.78 -74.74 -9.95
CA SER A 923 30.26 -74.50 -8.60
C SER A 923 29.90 -75.79 -7.86
N ILE A 924 29.37 -76.81 -8.55
CA ILE A 924 29.10 -78.14 -7.98
C ILE A 924 30.40 -78.80 -7.55
N ILE A 925 31.44 -78.80 -8.39
CA ILE A 925 32.76 -79.36 -8.07
C ILE A 925 33.33 -78.66 -6.83
N ALA A 926 33.32 -77.33 -6.79
CA ALA A 926 33.83 -76.58 -5.64
C ALA A 926 33.07 -76.88 -4.33
N ILE A 927 31.74 -77.05 -4.38
CA ILE A 927 30.94 -77.44 -3.21
C ILE A 927 31.24 -78.89 -2.77
N THR A 928 31.45 -79.78 -3.73
CA THR A 928 31.83 -81.17 -3.51
C THR A 928 33.15 -81.23 -2.77
N GLU A 929 34.14 -80.48 -3.27
CA GLU A 929 35.49 -80.41 -2.70
C GLU A 929 35.47 -79.94 -1.25
N LYS A 930 34.74 -78.86 -0.96
CA LYS A 930 34.73 -78.23 0.35
C LYS A 930 33.87 -78.95 1.39
N HIS A 931 32.66 -79.41 1.02
CA HIS A 931 31.64 -79.79 2.00
C HIS A 931 31.37 -81.28 2.12
N MET A 932 31.71 -82.11 1.12
CA MET A 932 31.48 -83.55 1.19
C MET A 932 32.19 -84.18 2.41
N ALA A 933 33.39 -83.71 2.74
CA ALA A 933 34.22 -84.26 3.80
C ALA A 933 33.71 -84.00 5.23
N PHE A 934 32.94 -82.95 5.45
CA PHE A 934 32.50 -82.55 6.80
C PHE A 934 30.98 -82.46 6.94
N ASN A 935 30.24 -82.33 5.84
CA ASN A 935 28.79 -82.10 5.80
C ASN A 935 28.08 -83.09 4.86
N THR A 936 28.40 -84.38 5.00
CA THR A 936 27.94 -85.47 4.12
C THR A 936 26.44 -85.45 3.81
N ILE A 937 25.59 -85.47 4.85
CA ILE A 937 24.16 -85.65 4.69
C ILE A 937 23.53 -84.42 4.00
N PRO A 938 23.75 -83.17 4.49
CA PRO A 938 23.27 -81.96 3.79
C PRO A 938 23.78 -81.82 2.35
N TYR A 939 25.04 -82.18 2.10
CA TYR A 939 25.62 -82.17 0.75
C TYR A 939 24.86 -83.11 -0.19
N PHE A 940 24.65 -84.38 0.19
CA PHE A 940 23.91 -85.32 -0.65
C PHE A 940 22.42 -84.96 -0.77
N GLN A 941 21.82 -84.27 0.19
CA GLN A 941 20.48 -83.71 0.03
C GLN A 941 20.44 -82.66 -1.10
N LEU A 942 21.44 -81.76 -1.18
CA LEU A 942 21.57 -80.82 -2.28
C LEU A 942 21.75 -81.55 -3.62
N MET A 943 22.64 -82.54 -3.70
CA MET A 943 22.87 -83.29 -4.95
C MET A 943 21.61 -84.00 -5.44
N ASN A 944 20.81 -84.61 -4.54
CA ASN A 944 19.54 -85.24 -4.90
C ASN A 944 18.48 -84.21 -5.36
N ILE A 945 18.55 -82.96 -4.92
CA ILE A 945 17.70 -81.88 -5.44
C ILE A 945 18.17 -81.49 -6.85
N LEU A 946 19.48 -81.32 -7.06
CA LEU A 946 20.04 -80.99 -8.36
C LEU A 946 19.78 -82.08 -9.40
N ALA A 947 19.79 -83.36 -9.00
CA ALA A 947 19.44 -84.49 -9.87
C ALA A 947 18.05 -84.33 -10.51
N LYS A 948 17.11 -83.67 -9.81
CA LYS A 948 15.75 -83.42 -10.33
C LYS A 948 15.68 -82.23 -11.29
N PHE A 949 16.60 -81.28 -11.19
CA PHE A 949 16.59 -80.06 -12.00
C PHE A 949 17.49 -80.17 -13.24
N ILE A 950 18.65 -80.81 -13.10
CA ILE A 950 19.68 -80.92 -14.13
C ILE A 950 20.29 -82.34 -14.19
N PRO A 951 19.47 -83.39 -14.46
CA PRO A 951 19.90 -84.79 -14.41
C PRO A 951 21.07 -85.10 -15.36
N SER A 952 21.03 -84.58 -16.59
CA SER A 952 22.07 -84.77 -17.61
C SER A 952 23.41 -84.19 -17.18
N ASP A 953 23.43 -82.93 -16.73
CA ASP A 953 24.64 -82.25 -16.29
C ASP A 953 25.24 -82.87 -15.02
N LEU A 954 24.40 -83.36 -14.10
CA LEU A 954 24.89 -84.02 -12.88
C LEU A 954 25.46 -85.40 -13.19
N LYS A 955 24.88 -86.16 -14.14
CA LYS A 955 25.38 -87.46 -14.59
C LYS A 955 26.81 -87.37 -15.14
N GLU A 956 27.14 -86.31 -15.87
CA GLU A 956 28.51 -86.04 -16.33
C GLU A 956 29.49 -85.80 -15.16
N LEU A 957 29.02 -85.22 -14.05
CA LEU A 957 29.85 -84.93 -12.87
C LEU A 957 29.95 -86.09 -11.88
N ILE A 958 29.17 -87.16 -12.02
CA ILE A 958 29.19 -88.32 -11.10
C ILE A 958 30.59 -88.92 -10.98
N VAL A 959 31.36 -88.99 -12.08
CA VAL A 959 32.74 -89.49 -12.05
C VAL A 959 33.60 -88.62 -11.14
N ASN A 960 33.50 -87.29 -11.24
CA ASN A 960 34.26 -86.36 -10.41
C ASN A 960 33.86 -86.47 -8.93
N ILE A 961 32.57 -86.61 -8.65
CA ILE A 961 32.04 -86.81 -7.29
C ILE A 961 32.56 -88.11 -6.68
N LYS A 962 32.63 -89.21 -7.45
CA LYS A 962 33.20 -90.50 -7.00
C LYS A 962 34.68 -90.41 -6.69
N VAL A 963 35.45 -89.73 -7.55
CA VAL A 963 36.89 -89.53 -7.33
C VAL A 963 37.10 -88.75 -6.04
N HIS A 964 36.33 -87.67 -5.82
CA HIS A 964 36.44 -86.90 -4.58
C HIS A 964 35.95 -87.70 -3.36
N LEU A 965 34.92 -88.53 -3.49
CA LEU A 965 34.46 -89.41 -2.41
C LEU A 965 35.58 -90.34 -1.93
N GLY A 966 36.35 -90.94 -2.86
CA GLY A 966 37.52 -91.75 -2.52
C GLY A 966 38.61 -90.94 -1.80
N ASN A 967 38.82 -89.68 -2.19
CA ASN A 967 39.72 -88.77 -1.47
C ASN A 967 39.22 -88.47 -0.05
N VAL A 968 37.91 -88.26 0.12
CA VAL A 968 37.30 -88.04 1.44
C VAL A 968 37.44 -89.28 2.34
N GLU A 969 37.21 -90.48 1.82
CA GLU A 969 37.41 -91.74 2.58
C GLU A 969 38.86 -91.90 3.03
N ARG A 970 39.82 -91.52 2.17
CA ARG A 970 41.24 -91.46 2.51
C ARG A 970 41.55 -90.40 3.57
N MET A 971 40.98 -89.20 3.46
CA MET A 971 41.18 -88.11 4.43
C MET A 971 40.57 -88.42 5.80
N ARG A 972 39.44 -89.15 5.85
CA ARG A 972 38.81 -89.61 7.10
C ARG A 972 39.51 -90.82 7.72
N GLY A 973 40.42 -91.48 6.99
CA GLY A 973 41.19 -92.63 7.47
C GLY A 973 40.39 -93.93 7.64
N VAL A 974 39.13 -93.98 7.17
CA VAL A 974 38.21 -95.11 7.41
C VAL A 974 38.25 -96.17 6.30
N GLY A 975 38.90 -95.87 5.17
CA GLY A 975 39.00 -96.77 4.00
C GLY A 975 37.67 -96.93 3.26
N PHE A 976 36.63 -97.43 3.93
CA PHE A 976 35.27 -97.58 3.42
C PHE A 976 34.27 -96.87 4.35
N ASP A 977 33.68 -95.78 3.88
CA ASP A 977 32.67 -95.05 4.64
C ASP A 977 31.27 -95.46 4.18
N LYS A 978 30.63 -96.34 4.97
CA LYS A 978 29.32 -96.91 4.66
C LYS A 978 28.24 -95.84 4.45
N ILE A 979 28.30 -94.70 5.14
CA ILE A 979 27.30 -93.65 5.04
C ILE A 979 27.50 -92.86 3.74
N LEU A 980 28.75 -92.49 3.41
CA LEU A 980 29.08 -91.84 2.13
C LEU A 980 28.65 -92.70 0.94
N ARG A 981 29.00 -94.00 0.97
CA ARG A 981 28.68 -94.93 -0.11
C ARG A 981 27.18 -95.15 -0.28
N GLN A 982 26.43 -95.31 0.81
CA GLN A 982 24.96 -95.43 0.75
C GLN A 982 24.27 -94.19 0.17
N HIS A 983 24.74 -92.98 0.49
CA HIS A 983 24.19 -91.77 -0.08
C HIS A 983 24.58 -91.58 -1.55
N MET A 984 25.79 -92.02 -1.94
CA MET A 984 26.22 -92.05 -3.33
C MET A 984 25.36 -93.01 -4.17
N GLU A 985 25.16 -94.25 -3.70
CA GLU A 985 24.30 -95.24 -4.38
C GLU A 985 22.85 -94.72 -4.56
N LYS A 986 22.32 -94.00 -3.56
CA LYS A 986 20.99 -93.36 -3.67
C LYS A 986 20.95 -92.27 -4.73
N LEU A 987 22.02 -91.46 -4.83
CA LEU A 987 22.13 -90.42 -5.85
C LEU A 987 22.22 -91.02 -7.26
N GLU A 988 23.00 -92.10 -7.42
CA GLU A 988 23.11 -92.81 -8.70
C GLU A 988 21.77 -93.38 -9.16
N LYS A 989 21.05 -94.08 -8.27
CA LYS A 989 19.70 -94.59 -8.57
C LYS A 989 18.75 -93.47 -8.99
N SER A 990 18.80 -92.32 -8.32
CA SER A 990 17.96 -91.17 -8.69
C SER A 990 18.27 -90.56 -10.06
N LEU A 991 19.44 -90.84 -10.63
CA LEU A 991 19.87 -90.41 -11.97
C LEU A 991 19.71 -91.51 -13.02
N GLU A 992 19.39 -92.74 -12.61
CA GLU A 992 18.98 -93.84 -13.48
C GLU A 992 17.47 -93.82 -13.73
N ASP A 993 16.70 -93.32 -12.76
CA ASP A 993 15.23 -93.21 -12.78
C ASP A 993 14.69 -91.96 -13.54
N VAL A 994 15.56 -91.04 -13.96
CA VAL A 994 15.25 -89.76 -14.66
C VAL A 994 15.95 -89.72 -16.00
#